data_AF-A0A0P0YR23-F1
#
_entry.id   AF-A0A0P0YR23-F1
#
_cell.length_a   1.000
_cell.length_b   1.000
_cell.length_c   1.000
_cell.angle_alpha   90.00
_cell.angle_beta   90.00
_cell.angle_gamma   90.00
#
_symmetry.space_group_name_H-M   'P 1'
#
loop_
_entity.id
_entity.type
_entity.pdbx_description
1 polymer ?
#
loop_
_entity_poly.entity_id
_entity_poly.type
_entity_poly.pdbx_seq_one_letter_code
_entity_poly.pdbx_strand_id
1 'polypeptide(L)'
;MELAMFIFSRRHFFSRILPASLYFAIFKAKPNHINEFNIPDNSHQEDNNSPLASSYEVGPIHILNYRQVIYFDGGFYGVKNDVVLPFVTTGSDLASWHSDSKKFFSITEDGNELISRINYSNIFFLLNAKNSQHIVTVDGFYSSNDGGQGEWILTGNIDKEKAGMHFPKNATAYNAFGVEYRLRLKDRTIVNPKINGAKEISGIEISAMSSDGFVCLGEVINGIYSTLPVLYQPNNNIESSTTFKALKIVLSDGLYRIGKESIKLRSNIQYDFGKSTIYVKGRDAGVYINGLEHSVEDIDDIYKKCGERLNWESVSLGFTLVRGGHFIGDHVPGTYDEECSSGIGILALNPWYCSFEDIRIENFRVNLVGMQVRTENDGVFPNEIIPYISNILPEKIGNFYGCVFKNLYVSTARYCCARLHIDWCQWIGGTISNNGLWGSSKSGQQCDFYLIETGHGFHCSAAYLSIPAYNPLERAPNKSVIATAARGSVYTACYMENTPSFITVLNKWWTNGNEKGFGLNIDCIASQYRPERNYKFLTFEKNAFGYYGKNNSWTPPTGYASYPSTNGIDFFRFGSPCHDIGAFKHGGFDFKYGTYGISYELNDQFSNPPDVDTIRGNIVSKEMFSPYGLIVSNGILNFPIQFPVLHSNICIWFKDLSNNFDLNNISLWRHGNLEQKKTKGNAELFVSIGECVIDYGNGYKMAILQNLKWNNNDEFNLENLYSSLKIIVPEETPIILKAIQAYSGGVPIFPMNLNYIPESADNCIWGNIHPSSGKKLGLMQNIGGGIFFIGDIINPWIGVTSRHDFYSPNISWQKDAVSTNMPRIVESGSCIGMFFCKVFTVVVNNVNEELNLTEITVSAKDLPYIYVGVPLCISSTSTSTSTCEVSILSRIIEDGILTNRYILTGIVGEIGTLLVVNQRMLAARKYVGGYAFGSIEINEGQIDIVKSKDRGSKQGLNFYMTDNRLTPSASMTATEDSILFSAGSFWFNNNICFSPDKHCDFASADSPIENIFVRNAISTVADKNNIPIIRNVPDNILDIWGTISAKAYKYDWAIRQKGDDMARWHVGWIAQDIVDAFAKAGENASEWALVVYNESSSINTPLLTSPEYTLQNKLKETSEWRVILDECNAMELLYQRRQLKRLSELL
;
A
#
# COMPACT_ATOMS: atom_id res chain seq x y z
N MET A 1 22.37 48.50 -6.01
CA MET A 1 22.06 49.25 -4.78
C MET A 1 22.52 48.40 -3.61
N GLU A 2 22.90 49.01 -2.48
CA GLU A 2 23.64 48.46 -1.32
C GLU A 2 23.33 46.99 -0.91
N LEU A 3 24.31 46.15 -0.52
CA LEU A 3 25.09 46.13 0.75
C LEU A 3 24.18 46.02 2.00
N ALA A 4 24.41 45.17 3.02
CA ALA A 4 25.46 44.17 3.35
C ALA A 4 24.90 43.21 4.46
N MET A 5 25.52 42.18 5.07
CA MET A 5 26.81 41.45 5.00
C MET A 5 26.61 40.06 5.72
N PHE A 6 27.23 38.94 5.30
CA PHE A 6 28.38 38.20 5.93
C PHE A 6 28.14 37.61 7.36
N ILE A 7 28.63 36.41 7.77
CA ILE A 7 29.50 35.38 7.14
C ILE A 7 29.36 33.98 7.82
N PHE A 8 29.36 32.87 7.04
CA PHE A 8 29.79 31.47 7.34
C PHE A 8 29.18 30.67 8.53
N SER A 9 29.25 29.32 8.61
CA SER A 9 29.91 28.28 7.78
C SER A 9 29.09 26.98 7.59
N ARG A 10 29.23 26.38 6.38
CA ARG A 10 29.38 24.95 6.01
C ARG A 10 28.92 23.83 6.99
N ARG A 11 28.32 22.71 6.54
CA ARG A 11 28.09 22.16 5.18
C ARG A 11 26.94 21.13 5.18
N HIS A 12 26.38 20.82 4.01
CA HIS A 12 25.15 20.00 3.86
C HIS A 12 25.31 18.49 4.10
N PHE A 13 24.23 17.88 4.59
CA PHE A 13 23.87 16.48 4.39
C PHE A 13 23.01 16.35 3.12
N PHE A 14 23.30 15.38 2.26
CA PHE A 14 22.39 14.85 1.22
C PHE A 14 22.92 13.50 0.72
N SER A 15 22.10 12.43 0.76
CA SER A 15 22.51 11.10 0.27
C SER A 15 21.35 10.19 -0.17
N ARG A 16 21.15 10.11 -1.49
CA ARG A 16 20.50 9.02 -2.25
C ARG A 16 21.17 9.04 -3.64
N ILE A 17 21.47 7.92 -4.33
CA ILE A 17 21.27 6.50 -4.05
C ILE A 17 22.27 5.64 -4.89
N LEU A 18 22.84 4.57 -4.30
CA LEU A 18 23.46 3.38 -4.95
C LEU A 18 24.61 3.57 -6.00
N PRO A 19 25.29 2.49 -6.47
CA PRO A 19 25.34 1.10 -5.99
C PRO A 19 26.73 0.67 -5.49
N ALA A 20 26.84 -0.54 -4.93
CA ALA A 20 28.12 -1.14 -4.53
C ALA A 20 28.77 -1.94 -5.68
N SER A 21 29.97 -1.54 -6.14
CA SER A 21 30.97 -2.43 -6.78
C SER A 21 32.22 -1.70 -7.32
N LEU A 22 33.01 -1.02 -6.46
CA LEU A 22 34.47 -0.88 -6.65
C LEU A 22 35.13 -0.23 -5.42
N TYR A 23 35.98 -0.98 -4.70
CA TYR A 23 37.28 -0.53 -4.15
C TYR A 23 37.95 -1.72 -3.44
N PHE A 24 38.86 -2.38 -4.14
CA PHE A 24 39.66 -3.50 -3.63
C PHE A 24 41.14 -3.21 -3.91
N ALA A 25 41.99 -3.44 -2.90
CA ALA A 25 43.40 -2.99 -2.84
C ALA A 25 43.56 -1.45 -2.81
N ILE A 26 44.61 -0.87 -2.21
CA ILE A 26 45.86 -1.40 -1.61
C ILE A 26 45.86 -0.92 -0.13
N PHE A 27 46.04 -1.78 0.88
CA PHE A 27 47.31 -2.42 1.24
C PHE A 27 47.25 -3.94 1.40
N LYS A 28 48.37 -4.61 1.08
CA LYS A 28 48.58 -6.04 1.32
C LYS A 28 49.44 -6.24 2.57
N ALA A 29 48.96 -7.05 3.50
CA ALA A 29 49.77 -7.97 4.28
C ALA A 29 49.09 -9.35 4.20
N LYS A 30 49.86 -10.44 4.11
CA LYS A 30 49.31 -11.81 4.04
C LYS A 30 49.20 -12.43 5.44
N PRO A 31 48.34 -13.44 5.64
CA PRO A 31 48.20 -14.08 6.94
C PRO A 31 49.41 -14.95 7.27
N ASN A 32 49.91 -14.82 8.50
CA ASN A 32 50.78 -15.80 9.14
C ASN A 32 50.03 -16.42 10.31
N HIS A 33 50.27 -17.70 10.59
CA HIS A 33 49.82 -18.33 11.82
C HIS A 33 50.49 -17.67 13.02
N ILE A 34 49.69 -17.29 14.03
CA ILE A 34 50.17 -17.02 15.39
C ILE A 34 49.25 -17.77 16.34
N ASN A 35 49.68 -18.97 16.74
CA ASN A 35 49.35 -19.49 18.07
C ASN A 35 50.08 -18.62 19.11
N GLU A 36 49.62 -18.64 20.36
CA GLU A 36 50.35 -18.05 21.50
C GLU A 36 50.57 -16.53 21.42
N PHE A 37 49.48 -15.75 21.47
CA PHE A 37 49.56 -14.41 22.06
C PHE A 37 49.45 -14.49 23.59
N ASN A 38 50.55 -14.88 24.23
CA ASN A 38 50.83 -14.43 25.58
C ASN A 38 50.98 -12.91 25.52
N ILE A 39 49.99 -12.18 26.06
CA ILE A 39 50.14 -10.75 26.32
C ILE A 39 51.04 -10.64 27.57
N PRO A 40 52.23 -10.02 27.50
CA PRO A 40 53.02 -9.77 28.70
C PRO A 40 52.29 -8.76 29.57
N ASP A 41 52.13 -9.05 30.86
CA ASP A 41 51.55 -8.11 31.81
C ASP A 41 52.54 -6.99 32.17
N ASN A 42 52.68 -6.05 31.23
CA ASN A 42 53.46 -4.83 31.40
C ASN A 42 52.65 -3.74 32.13
N SER A 43 51.75 -4.11 33.05
CA SER A 43 51.19 -3.19 34.05
C SER A 43 51.97 -3.18 35.38
N HIS A 44 52.91 -4.12 35.56
CA HIS A 44 53.77 -4.22 36.76
C HIS A 44 55.23 -3.74 36.52
N GLN A 45 55.41 -2.43 36.29
CA GLN A 45 56.73 -1.75 36.42
C GLN A 45 56.71 -0.46 37.26
N GLU A 46 55.85 -0.45 38.28
CA GLU A 46 55.88 0.39 39.49
C GLU A 46 54.97 -0.39 40.47
N ASP A 47 55.36 -0.91 41.63
CA ASP A 47 56.52 -0.60 42.49
C ASP A 47 57.10 -1.92 43.07
N ASN A 48 58.30 -2.34 42.67
CA ASN A 48 58.85 -3.67 43.02
C ASN A 48 59.66 -3.64 44.34
N ASN A 49 59.06 -3.03 45.37
CA ASN A 49 59.71 -2.65 46.63
C ASN A 49 59.21 -3.39 47.88
N SER A 50 58.21 -4.26 47.76
CA SER A 50 57.60 -5.02 48.88
C SER A 50 58.42 -6.26 49.27
N PRO A 51 58.57 -6.57 50.58
CA PRO A 51 59.15 -7.81 51.07
C PRO A 51 58.48 -9.09 50.55
N LEU A 52 59.28 -10.00 50.01
CA LEU A 52 58.85 -11.37 49.71
C LEU A 52 59.09 -12.23 50.95
N ALA A 53 58.00 -12.71 51.56
CA ALA A 53 58.04 -13.53 52.77
C ALA A 53 58.24 -15.02 52.42
N SER A 54 59.21 -15.68 53.06
CA SER A 54 59.49 -17.11 52.89
C SER A 54 59.34 -17.86 54.22
N SER A 55 58.64 -19.00 54.23
CA SER A 55 58.50 -19.82 55.45
C SER A 55 59.75 -20.64 55.69
N TYR A 56 60.36 -20.48 56.87
CA TYR A 56 61.58 -21.17 57.29
C TYR A 56 61.38 -22.70 57.39
N GLU A 57 60.15 -23.15 57.62
CA GLU A 57 59.76 -24.56 57.75
C GLU A 57 59.92 -25.36 56.44
N VAL A 58 60.09 -24.69 55.28
CA VAL A 58 60.07 -25.30 53.95
C VAL A 58 61.47 -25.70 53.44
N GLY A 59 62.54 -25.17 54.04
CA GLY A 59 63.93 -25.51 53.69
C GLY A 59 64.91 -24.34 53.86
N PRO A 60 66.19 -24.54 53.51
CA PRO A 60 67.19 -23.47 53.44
C PRO A 60 66.76 -22.31 52.51
N ILE A 61 66.44 -21.15 53.09
CA ILE A 61 66.01 -19.95 52.35
C ILE A 61 67.25 -19.18 51.89
N HIS A 62 67.30 -18.87 50.59
CA HIS A 62 68.29 -17.94 50.03
C HIS A 62 67.87 -16.48 50.26
N ILE A 63 68.57 -15.79 51.15
CA ILE A 63 68.41 -14.36 51.44
C ILE A 63 69.42 -13.58 50.59
N LEU A 64 68.90 -12.91 49.57
CA LEU A 64 69.65 -12.16 48.57
C LEU A 64 69.62 -10.65 48.81
N ASN A 65 68.63 -10.13 49.55
CA ASN A 65 68.51 -8.71 49.89
C ASN A 65 67.96 -8.49 51.31
N TYR A 66 68.30 -7.33 51.92
CA TYR A 66 67.91 -6.98 53.29
C TYR A 66 66.40 -6.78 53.51
N ARG A 67 65.59 -6.71 52.44
CA ARG A 67 64.13 -6.56 52.50
C ARG A 67 63.38 -7.88 52.37
N GLN A 68 64.07 -9.03 52.26
CA GLN A 68 63.39 -10.32 52.42
C GLN A 68 62.94 -10.51 53.87
N VAL A 69 61.82 -11.20 54.04
CA VAL A 69 61.23 -11.51 55.34
C VAL A 69 61.11 -13.01 55.48
N ILE A 70 61.32 -13.50 56.70
CA ILE A 70 61.15 -14.90 57.06
C ILE A 70 59.93 -15.04 57.96
N TYR A 71 59.10 -16.04 57.70
CA TYR A 71 58.04 -16.49 58.60
C TYR A 71 58.48 -17.76 59.35
N PHE A 72 58.32 -17.79 60.67
CA PHE A 72 58.56 -18.96 61.51
C PHE A 72 57.80 -18.86 62.84
N ASP A 73 57.22 -19.96 63.31
CA ASP A 73 56.49 -20.07 64.60
C ASP A 73 55.51 -18.90 64.89
N GLY A 74 54.78 -18.47 63.86
CA GLY A 74 53.81 -17.35 63.94
C GLY A 74 54.42 -15.94 63.91
N GLY A 75 55.75 -15.81 63.99
CA GLY A 75 56.47 -14.55 63.88
C GLY A 75 56.91 -14.22 62.45
N PHE A 76 57.08 -12.92 62.18
CA PHE A 76 57.71 -12.40 60.95
C PHE A 76 59.01 -11.69 61.31
N TYR A 77 60.07 -11.98 60.55
CA TYR A 77 61.44 -11.60 60.88
C TYR A 77 62.17 -10.98 59.68
N GLY A 78 62.75 -9.80 59.87
CA GLY A 78 63.48 -9.06 58.82
C GLY A 78 64.99 -9.28 58.91
N VAL A 79 65.71 -9.18 57.79
CA VAL A 79 67.18 -9.32 57.78
C VAL A 79 67.82 -8.13 58.49
N LYS A 80 68.70 -8.37 59.47
CA LYS A 80 69.46 -7.26 60.08
C LYS A 80 70.48 -6.69 59.10
N ASN A 81 70.76 -5.39 59.23
CA ASN A 81 71.72 -4.68 58.39
C ASN A 81 73.20 -5.12 58.60
N ASP A 82 73.50 -5.96 59.61
CA ASP A 82 74.83 -6.53 59.87
C ASP A 82 75.03 -7.93 59.24
N VAL A 83 74.02 -8.47 58.54
CA VAL A 83 74.13 -9.72 57.78
C VAL A 83 74.88 -9.48 56.47
N VAL A 84 75.92 -10.25 56.18
CA VAL A 84 76.55 -10.24 54.85
C VAL A 84 75.68 -11.03 53.89
N LEU A 85 75.36 -10.45 52.73
CA LEU A 85 74.51 -11.05 51.71
C LEU A 85 75.31 -11.43 50.44
N PRO A 86 74.93 -12.50 49.73
CA PRO A 86 73.81 -13.40 50.01
C PRO A 86 74.06 -14.33 51.21
N PHE A 87 73.03 -14.57 52.01
CA PHE A 87 72.98 -15.51 53.12
C PHE A 87 72.04 -16.68 52.77
N VAL A 88 72.24 -17.85 53.36
CA VAL A 88 71.35 -19.01 53.22
C VAL A 88 71.08 -19.58 54.60
N THR A 89 69.81 -19.86 54.93
CA THR A 89 69.49 -20.39 56.26
C THR A 89 70.04 -21.80 56.47
N THR A 90 70.44 -22.10 57.70
CA THR A 90 71.20 -23.32 58.04
C THR A 90 70.36 -24.61 58.06
N GLY A 91 69.03 -24.47 58.04
CA GLY A 91 68.07 -25.56 58.01
C GLY A 91 66.64 -25.04 58.07
N SER A 92 65.70 -25.90 58.46
CA SER A 92 64.26 -25.61 58.49
C SER A 92 63.55 -26.03 59.79
N ASP A 93 64.31 -26.22 60.87
CA ASP A 93 63.80 -26.66 62.18
C ASP A 93 64.13 -25.66 63.30
N LEU A 94 63.55 -25.91 64.49
CA LEU A 94 63.71 -25.08 65.69
C LEU A 94 65.19 -24.97 66.14
N ALA A 95 65.98 -26.02 65.93
CA ALA A 95 67.40 -26.04 66.28
C ALA A 95 68.23 -25.11 65.37
N SER A 96 67.97 -25.16 64.07
CA SER A 96 68.55 -24.25 63.07
C SER A 96 68.11 -22.81 63.36
N TRP A 97 66.83 -22.59 63.68
CA TRP A 97 66.29 -21.27 64.00
C TRP A 97 66.99 -20.61 65.20
N HIS A 98 67.38 -21.35 66.24
CA HIS A 98 68.16 -20.80 67.36
C HIS A 98 69.58 -20.31 66.98
N SER A 99 70.10 -20.73 65.83
CA SER A 99 71.29 -20.13 65.20
C SER A 99 70.91 -18.89 64.41
N ASP A 100 69.97 -19.06 63.48
CA ASP A 100 69.72 -18.14 62.38
C ASP A 100 68.90 -16.92 62.78
N SER A 101 67.96 -17.05 63.73
CA SER A 101 67.20 -15.93 64.34
C SER A 101 68.09 -14.77 64.81
N LYS A 102 69.37 -15.02 65.13
CA LYS A 102 70.34 -13.98 65.50
C LYS A 102 70.67 -13.04 64.34
N LYS A 103 70.55 -13.50 63.08
CA LYS A 103 70.70 -12.72 61.84
C LYS A 103 69.44 -11.95 61.45
N PHE A 104 68.31 -12.24 62.09
CA PHE A 104 67.05 -11.54 61.85
C PHE A 104 66.61 -10.70 63.06
N PHE A 105 65.66 -9.80 62.86
CA PHE A 105 64.98 -9.06 63.93
C PHE A 105 63.49 -9.34 63.86
N SER A 106 62.80 -9.43 65.00
CA SER A 106 61.34 -9.59 65.01
C SER A 106 60.69 -8.29 64.56
N ILE A 107 59.72 -8.36 63.65
CA ILE A 107 59.01 -7.19 63.10
C ILE A 107 57.87 -6.73 64.05
N THR A 108 57.81 -7.28 65.27
CA THR A 108 56.63 -7.20 66.15
C THR A 108 56.66 -6.10 67.22
N GLU A 109 57.78 -5.37 67.41
CA GLU A 109 57.94 -4.50 68.60
C GLU A 109 58.37 -3.04 68.34
N ASP A 110 58.97 -2.69 67.20
CA ASP A 110 59.37 -1.30 66.89
C ASP A 110 58.49 -0.67 65.79
N GLY A 111 57.92 0.50 66.11
CA GLY A 111 56.88 1.18 65.33
C GLY A 111 57.33 1.89 64.05
N ASN A 112 57.97 1.18 63.12
CA ASN A 112 58.19 1.65 61.75
C ASN A 112 57.03 1.20 60.84
N GLU A 113 56.50 2.10 60.01
CA GLU A 113 55.38 1.86 59.07
C GLU A 113 55.72 0.94 57.87
N LEU A 114 56.85 0.22 57.93
CA LEU A 114 57.53 -0.38 56.78
C LEU A 114 56.93 -1.71 56.27
N ILE A 115 56.02 -2.35 57.00
CA ILE A 115 55.21 -3.47 56.49
C ILE A 115 53.73 -3.24 56.83
N SER A 116 53.10 -2.34 56.08
CA SER A 116 51.64 -2.14 56.10
C SER A 116 50.86 -3.17 55.27
N ARG A 117 51.57 -4.10 54.61
CA ARG A 117 51.04 -5.16 53.73
C ARG A 117 51.83 -6.46 53.92
N ILE A 118 51.14 -7.58 54.18
CA ILE A 118 51.72 -8.93 54.07
C ILE A 118 51.12 -9.63 52.86
N ASN A 119 51.94 -10.34 52.07
CA ASN A 119 51.46 -11.18 50.97
C ASN A 119 51.40 -12.66 51.38
N TYR A 120 50.30 -13.33 51.04
CA TYR A 120 50.09 -14.76 51.27
C TYR A 120 49.91 -15.50 49.95
N SER A 121 50.52 -16.69 49.82
CA SER A 121 50.48 -17.47 48.58
C SER A 121 49.08 -18.01 48.23
N ASN A 122 48.14 -18.08 49.17
CA ASN A 122 46.69 -18.19 48.93
C ASN A 122 45.87 -17.83 50.20
N ILE A 123 44.53 -17.84 50.10
CA ILE A 123 43.61 -17.39 51.18
C ILE A 123 43.70 -18.22 52.48
N PHE A 124 44.11 -19.50 52.40
CA PHE A 124 44.19 -20.38 53.57
C PHE A 124 45.12 -19.82 54.66
N PHE A 125 46.19 -19.13 54.26
CA PHE A 125 47.12 -18.49 55.20
C PHE A 125 46.51 -17.28 55.91
N LEU A 126 45.61 -16.52 55.27
CA LEU A 126 44.85 -15.45 55.94
C LEU A 126 43.87 -16.05 56.96
N LEU A 127 43.14 -17.10 56.58
CA LEU A 127 42.19 -17.77 57.48
C LEU A 127 42.89 -18.38 58.71
N ASN A 128 44.11 -18.90 58.56
CA ASN A 128 44.92 -19.45 59.66
C ASN A 128 45.84 -18.41 60.34
N ALA A 129 45.81 -17.13 59.94
CA ALA A 129 46.73 -16.13 60.46
C ALA A 129 46.51 -15.86 61.96
N LYS A 130 47.57 -15.97 62.75
CA LYS A 130 47.62 -15.62 64.18
C LYS A 130 48.05 -14.17 64.44
N ASN A 131 48.06 -13.33 63.41
CA ASN A 131 48.30 -11.89 63.53
C ASN A 131 47.27 -11.09 62.75
N SER A 132 47.20 -9.80 63.05
CA SER A 132 46.30 -8.84 62.40
C SER A 132 47.12 -7.78 61.70
N GLN A 133 46.84 -7.55 60.41
CA GLN A 133 47.51 -6.54 59.59
C GLN A 133 46.47 -5.61 58.96
N HIS A 134 46.84 -4.35 58.69
CA HIS A 134 45.86 -3.40 58.15
C HIS A 134 45.42 -3.77 56.71
N ILE A 135 46.37 -4.21 55.88
CA ILE A 135 46.13 -4.74 54.54
C ILE A 135 46.86 -6.08 54.41
N VAL A 136 46.18 -7.04 53.79
CA VAL A 136 46.74 -8.33 53.38
C VAL A 136 46.54 -8.48 51.87
N THR A 137 47.57 -8.92 51.17
CA THR A 137 47.47 -9.36 49.77
C THR A 137 47.54 -10.87 49.70
N VAL A 138 46.90 -11.44 48.69
CA VAL A 138 46.69 -12.88 48.54
C VAL A 138 46.90 -13.24 47.07
N ASP A 139 47.79 -14.19 46.77
CA ASP A 139 48.20 -14.54 45.40
C ASP A 139 47.30 -15.58 44.70
N GLY A 140 46.21 -16.01 45.34
CA GLY A 140 45.26 -16.98 44.81
C GLY A 140 44.25 -17.44 45.87
N PHE A 141 43.14 -18.06 45.48
CA PHE A 141 42.12 -18.45 46.44
C PHE A 141 42.30 -19.90 46.91
N TYR A 142 42.14 -20.86 46.01
CA TYR A 142 42.30 -22.30 46.29
C TYR A 142 43.73 -22.78 46.07
N SER A 143 44.46 -22.17 45.13
CA SER A 143 45.89 -22.40 44.91
C SER A 143 46.58 -21.13 44.40
N SER A 144 47.90 -21.05 44.57
CA SER A 144 48.67 -19.87 44.14
C SER A 144 48.57 -19.67 42.63
N ASN A 145 48.25 -18.43 42.22
CA ASN A 145 48.04 -18.02 40.83
C ASN A 145 46.84 -18.69 40.12
N ASP A 146 45.80 -19.13 40.85
CA ASP A 146 44.53 -19.62 40.28
C ASP A 146 43.64 -18.52 39.66
N GLY A 147 44.11 -17.27 39.62
CA GLY A 147 43.33 -16.08 39.25
C GLY A 147 42.58 -15.43 40.42
N GLY A 148 42.66 -16.01 41.63
CA GLY A 148 42.06 -15.51 42.85
C GLY A 148 42.86 -14.43 43.60
N GLN A 149 43.73 -13.71 42.89
CA GLN A 149 44.65 -12.72 43.47
C GLN A 149 43.91 -11.49 44.01
N GLY A 150 43.99 -11.19 45.32
CA GLY A 150 43.15 -10.16 45.98
C GLY A 150 43.83 -9.35 47.08
N GLU A 151 43.35 -8.11 47.28
CA GLU A 151 43.69 -7.30 48.46
C GLU A 151 42.53 -7.34 49.48
N TRP A 152 42.84 -7.48 50.76
CA TRP A 152 41.89 -7.60 51.87
C TRP A 152 42.24 -6.59 52.96
N ILE A 153 41.30 -5.74 53.39
CA ILE A 153 41.49 -4.73 54.45
C ILE A 153 40.85 -5.22 55.75
N LEU A 154 41.54 -5.03 56.87
CA LEU A 154 41.01 -5.18 58.23
C LEU A 154 39.84 -4.21 58.49
N THR A 155 38.64 -4.72 58.80
CA THR A 155 37.47 -3.85 59.06
C THR A 155 37.41 -3.31 60.49
N GLY A 156 38.09 -3.97 61.43
CA GLY A 156 38.03 -3.70 62.87
C GLY A 156 36.96 -4.50 63.62
N ASN A 157 36.08 -5.24 62.91
CA ASN A 157 35.15 -6.17 63.55
C ASN A 157 35.89 -7.43 64.02
N ILE A 158 35.45 -7.99 65.16
CA ILE A 158 35.96 -9.26 65.68
C ILE A 158 34.77 -10.15 66.08
N ASP A 159 34.68 -11.32 65.46
CA ASP A 159 33.67 -12.35 65.72
C ASP A 159 34.36 -13.71 65.86
N LYS A 160 34.42 -14.21 67.11
CA LYS A 160 35.11 -15.47 67.43
C LYS A 160 34.37 -16.70 66.93
N GLU A 161 33.06 -16.63 66.69
CA GLU A 161 32.29 -17.75 66.12
C GLU A 161 32.58 -17.91 64.62
N LYS A 162 33.15 -16.88 63.98
CA LYS A 162 33.55 -16.89 62.56
C LYS A 162 35.03 -17.19 62.31
N ALA A 163 35.83 -17.44 63.35
CA ALA A 163 37.28 -17.63 63.23
C ALA A 163 37.67 -18.71 62.20
N GLY A 164 38.60 -18.36 61.30
CA GLY A 164 39.08 -19.25 60.23
C GLY A 164 38.12 -19.46 59.06
N MET A 165 36.98 -18.76 58.98
CA MET A 165 35.99 -18.92 57.92
C MET A 165 35.95 -17.77 56.92
N HIS A 166 35.55 -18.08 55.68
CA HIS A 166 35.26 -17.12 54.61
C HIS A 166 33.76 -17.11 54.30
N PHE A 167 33.23 -15.92 54.02
CA PHE A 167 31.81 -15.70 53.73
C PHE A 167 31.68 -15.03 52.36
N PRO A 168 31.57 -15.81 51.26
CA PRO A 168 31.57 -15.32 49.89
C PRO A 168 30.58 -14.17 49.67
N LYS A 169 29.34 -14.32 50.14
CA LYS A 169 28.22 -13.37 50.02
C LYS A 169 28.48 -11.96 50.57
N ASN A 170 29.43 -11.81 51.50
CA ASN A 170 29.78 -10.50 52.09
C ASN A 170 31.15 -9.98 51.61
N ALA A 171 31.87 -10.81 50.84
CA ALA A 171 33.30 -10.71 50.57
C ALA A 171 34.13 -10.45 51.83
N THR A 172 33.83 -11.17 52.92
CA THR A 172 34.60 -11.13 54.18
C THR A 172 35.29 -12.46 54.49
N ALA A 173 36.46 -12.37 55.12
CA ALA A 173 37.26 -13.49 55.60
C ALA A 173 37.69 -13.20 57.05
N TYR A 174 37.71 -14.21 57.90
CA TYR A 174 38.05 -14.06 59.31
C TYR A 174 39.29 -14.90 59.63
N ASN A 175 40.30 -14.31 60.28
CA ASN A 175 41.52 -15.02 60.67
C ASN A 175 41.29 -15.98 61.86
N ALA A 176 42.35 -16.64 62.33
CA ALA A 176 42.28 -17.65 63.40
C ALA A 176 41.81 -17.10 64.77
N PHE A 177 41.70 -15.78 64.93
CA PHE A 177 41.14 -15.12 66.12
C PHE A 177 39.76 -14.50 65.90
N GLY A 178 39.15 -14.69 64.72
CA GLY A 178 37.87 -14.10 64.38
C GLY A 178 37.95 -12.64 63.93
N VAL A 179 39.14 -12.13 63.59
CA VAL A 179 39.31 -10.75 63.14
C VAL A 179 38.89 -10.63 61.68
N GLU A 180 37.98 -9.72 61.38
CA GLU A 180 37.35 -9.58 60.07
C GLU A 180 38.19 -8.76 59.08
N TYR A 181 38.38 -9.34 57.91
CA TYR A 181 38.90 -8.69 56.72
C TYR A 181 37.82 -8.63 55.64
N ARG A 182 37.85 -7.59 54.80
CA ARG A 182 36.96 -7.43 53.65
C ARG A 182 37.74 -7.15 52.37
N LEU A 183 37.27 -7.71 51.27
CA LEU A 183 37.87 -7.53 49.95
C LEU A 183 37.91 -6.03 49.55
N ARG A 184 39.06 -5.58 49.04
CA ARG A 184 39.32 -4.23 48.55
C ARG A 184 39.32 -4.21 47.02
N LEU A 185 38.46 -3.38 46.45
CA LEU A 185 38.37 -3.15 44.99
C LEU A 185 38.88 -1.77 44.53
N LYS A 186 39.37 -0.93 45.47
CA LYS A 186 39.47 0.55 45.33
C LYS A 186 40.15 1.05 44.05
N ASP A 187 41.09 0.27 43.53
CA ASP A 187 41.94 0.63 42.39
C ASP A 187 41.81 -0.33 41.19
N ARG A 188 40.93 -1.34 41.26
CA ARG A 188 40.76 -2.39 40.23
C ARG A 188 39.60 -2.10 39.28
N THR A 189 39.89 -1.94 37.99
CA THR A 189 38.89 -1.85 36.91
C THR A 189 38.47 -3.22 36.37
N ILE A 190 39.31 -4.25 36.54
CA ILE A 190 39.07 -5.63 36.13
C ILE A 190 39.16 -6.53 37.36
N VAL A 191 38.18 -7.43 37.54
CA VAL A 191 38.10 -8.34 38.68
C VAL A 191 37.65 -9.73 38.21
N ASN A 192 38.42 -10.78 38.53
CA ASN A 192 38.00 -12.17 38.36
C ASN A 192 37.26 -12.65 39.62
N PRO A 193 36.04 -13.22 39.52
CA PRO A 193 35.30 -13.75 40.66
C PRO A 193 36.09 -14.74 41.53
N LYS A 194 37.08 -15.46 41.00
CA LYS A 194 37.97 -16.32 41.79
C LYS A 194 38.62 -15.58 42.98
N ILE A 195 38.78 -14.25 42.92
CA ILE A 195 39.28 -13.38 44.00
C ILE A 195 38.54 -13.55 45.34
N ASN A 196 37.27 -13.91 45.28
CA ASN A 196 36.38 -14.09 46.42
C ASN A 196 35.83 -15.53 46.45
N GLY A 197 36.57 -16.48 45.87
CA GLY A 197 36.33 -17.91 46.02
C GLY A 197 35.38 -18.55 45.04
N ALA A 198 35.15 -18.02 43.83
CA ALA A 198 34.37 -18.74 42.82
C ALA A 198 35.01 -20.11 42.50
N LYS A 199 34.40 -21.21 42.98
CA LYS A 199 34.92 -22.56 42.75
C LYS A 199 34.52 -23.03 41.34
N GLU A 200 35.49 -23.64 40.67
CA GLU A 200 35.28 -24.33 39.39
C GLU A 200 34.84 -25.78 39.64
N ILE A 201 33.95 -26.31 38.79
CA ILE A 201 33.37 -27.66 38.93
C ILE A 201 34.37 -28.72 38.46
N SER A 202 34.72 -29.64 39.36
CA SER A 202 35.54 -30.81 39.04
C SER A 202 34.69 -32.09 38.99
N GLY A 203 34.22 -32.46 37.79
CA GLY A 203 33.47 -33.70 37.57
C GLY A 203 31.97 -33.60 37.90
N ILE A 204 31.39 -34.66 38.48
CA ILE A 204 29.94 -34.82 38.64
C ILE A 204 29.39 -34.09 39.90
N GLU A 205 29.88 -32.88 40.20
CA GLU A 205 29.38 -32.05 41.33
C GLU A 205 28.09 -31.26 40.98
N ILE A 206 27.59 -31.38 39.74
CA ILE A 206 26.38 -30.66 39.24
C ILE A 206 25.10 -31.06 40.01
N SER A 207 25.08 -32.24 40.65
CA SER A 207 23.94 -32.73 41.45
C SER A 207 23.95 -32.31 42.92
N ALA A 208 24.98 -31.60 43.40
CA ALA A 208 25.07 -31.21 44.81
C ALA A 208 24.28 -29.93 45.12
N MET A 209 23.46 -29.95 46.17
CA MET A 209 22.43 -28.94 46.45
C MET A 209 22.65 -28.18 47.77
N SER A 210 23.37 -27.05 47.69
CA SER A 210 23.46 -25.95 48.68
C SER A 210 24.07 -26.22 50.06
N SER A 211 23.99 -27.45 50.59
CA SER A 211 24.63 -27.88 51.85
C SER A 211 26.04 -28.42 51.63
N ASP A 212 26.47 -28.52 50.37
CA ASP A 212 27.87 -28.70 50.02
C ASP A 212 28.66 -27.41 50.25
N GLY A 213 29.90 -27.54 50.72
CA GLY A 213 30.83 -26.41 50.89
C GLY A 213 31.30 -25.79 49.56
N PHE A 214 30.59 -26.03 48.45
CA PHE A 214 30.88 -25.47 47.15
C PHE A 214 30.50 -23.98 47.13
N VAL A 215 31.42 -23.15 46.66
CA VAL A 215 31.22 -21.70 46.56
C VAL A 215 30.80 -21.37 45.12
N CYS A 216 29.53 -21.02 44.97
CA CYS A 216 28.87 -20.75 43.70
C CYS A 216 29.25 -19.37 43.13
N LEU A 217 29.09 -19.20 41.82
CA LEU A 217 29.43 -17.95 41.13
C LEU A 217 28.55 -16.75 41.57
N GLY A 218 27.27 -17.00 41.86
CA GLY A 218 26.30 -15.98 42.31
C GLY A 218 26.64 -15.32 43.64
N GLU A 219 26.82 -16.11 44.71
CA GLU A 219 27.17 -15.60 46.05
C GLU A 219 28.50 -14.83 46.03
N VAL A 220 29.45 -15.24 45.20
CA VAL A 220 30.77 -14.60 45.07
C VAL A 220 30.69 -13.25 44.38
N ILE A 221 29.96 -13.17 43.27
CA ILE A 221 29.77 -11.95 42.50
C ILE A 221 28.91 -10.95 43.29
N ASN A 222 27.83 -11.40 43.93
CA ASN A 222 27.03 -10.55 44.81
C ASN A 222 27.85 -10.06 46.02
N GLY A 223 28.75 -10.89 46.54
CA GLY A 223 29.72 -10.50 47.56
C GLY A 223 30.69 -9.41 47.12
N ILE A 224 31.26 -9.51 45.91
CA ILE A 224 32.07 -8.45 45.30
C ILE A 224 31.25 -7.15 45.24
N TYR A 225 29.98 -7.21 44.83
CA TYR A 225 29.07 -6.05 44.79
C TYR A 225 28.66 -5.51 46.16
N SER A 226 28.77 -6.29 47.24
CA SER A 226 28.55 -5.81 48.61
C SER A 226 29.62 -4.81 49.07
N THR A 227 30.81 -4.84 48.44
CA THR A 227 31.93 -3.93 48.73
C THR A 227 31.83 -2.59 48.00
N LEU A 228 30.92 -2.48 47.02
CA LEU A 228 30.68 -1.29 46.22
C LEU A 228 29.46 -0.51 46.75
N PRO A 229 29.45 0.83 46.66
CA PRO A 229 28.20 1.57 46.81
C PRO A 229 27.20 1.15 45.73
N VAL A 230 25.91 1.13 46.07
CA VAL A 230 24.84 0.90 45.09
C VAL A 230 24.70 2.17 44.24
N LEU A 231 24.73 2.05 42.91
CA LEU A 231 24.54 3.18 41.99
C LEU A 231 23.07 3.60 41.99
N TYR A 232 22.80 4.87 42.31
CA TYR A 232 21.52 5.53 42.08
C TYR A 232 21.72 7.05 41.97
N GLN A 233 20.64 7.77 41.64
CA GLN A 233 20.59 9.23 41.55
C GLN A 233 19.35 9.74 42.33
N PRO A 234 19.49 10.25 43.57
CA PRO A 234 18.36 10.66 44.41
C PRO A 234 17.64 11.92 43.89
N ASN A 235 18.25 12.66 42.96
CA ASN A 235 17.66 13.84 42.30
C ASN A 235 17.72 13.73 40.76
N ASN A 236 17.83 12.52 40.21
CA ASN A 236 17.93 12.23 38.75
C ASN A 236 18.93 13.15 38.02
N ASN A 237 20.12 13.31 38.60
CA ASN A 237 21.27 13.97 37.98
C ASN A 237 22.60 13.34 38.45
N ILE A 238 23.65 13.51 37.63
CA ILE A 238 24.97 12.91 37.86
C ILE A 238 25.69 13.46 39.11
N GLU A 239 25.49 14.74 39.45
CA GLU A 239 26.13 15.40 40.60
C GLU A 239 25.68 14.80 41.95
N SER A 240 24.45 14.30 42.01
CA SER A 240 23.90 13.61 43.17
C SER A 240 24.16 12.10 43.20
N SER A 241 24.83 11.55 42.17
CA SER A 241 24.95 10.10 42.01
C SER A 241 25.95 9.44 42.97
N THR A 242 25.63 8.25 43.46
CA THR A 242 26.51 7.39 44.27
C THR A 242 27.57 6.70 43.42
N THR A 243 28.48 7.48 42.84
CA THR A 243 29.45 7.03 41.84
C THR A 243 30.44 5.95 42.32
N PHE A 244 30.77 5.02 41.42
CA PHE A 244 31.98 4.19 41.48
C PHE A 244 32.59 4.08 40.07
N LYS A 245 33.91 3.77 39.98
CA LYS A 245 34.59 3.52 38.69
C LYS A 245 33.94 2.31 38.02
N ALA A 246 33.61 2.41 36.72
CA ALA A 246 33.03 1.30 35.96
C ALA A 246 33.87 0.02 36.10
N LEU A 247 33.22 -1.09 36.46
CA LEU A 247 33.86 -2.34 36.81
C LEU A 247 33.65 -3.39 35.72
N LYS A 248 34.70 -4.10 35.32
CA LYS A 248 34.60 -5.29 34.47
C LYS A 248 34.83 -6.56 35.30
N ILE A 249 33.78 -7.37 35.45
CA ILE A 249 33.89 -8.76 35.90
C ILE A 249 34.39 -9.60 34.74
N VAL A 250 35.49 -10.33 34.92
CA VAL A 250 36.08 -11.23 33.90
C VAL A 250 36.30 -12.61 34.50
N LEU A 251 35.48 -13.58 34.11
CA LEU A 251 35.62 -14.97 34.54
C LEU A 251 36.56 -15.71 33.59
N SER A 252 37.47 -16.53 34.14
CA SER A 252 38.32 -17.40 33.33
C SER A 252 37.54 -18.60 32.79
N ASP A 253 37.71 -18.93 31.50
CA ASP A 253 37.10 -20.07 30.82
C ASP A 253 37.14 -21.34 31.70
N GLY A 254 35.97 -21.87 32.07
CA GLY A 254 35.84 -23.01 32.98
C GLY A 254 34.39 -23.47 33.20
N LEU A 255 34.17 -24.37 34.15
CA LEU A 255 32.84 -24.87 34.54
C LEU A 255 32.41 -24.30 35.89
N TYR A 256 31.24 -23.67 35.99
CA TYR A 256 30.79 -22.99 37.22
C TYR A 256 29.31 -23.27 37.55
N ARG A 257 28.92 -23.04 38.81
CA ARG A 257 27.55 -23.25 39.32
C ARG A 257 26.91 -21.96 39.85
N ILE A 258 25.62 -21.78 39.56
CA ILE A 258 24.70 -20.85 40.25
C ILE A 258 23.64 -21.72 40.94
N GLY A 259 23.60 -21.71 42.28
CA GLY A 259 22.72 -22.60 43.04
C GLY A 259 22.44 -22.25 44.50
N LYS A 260 22.71 -20.99 44.89
CA LYS A 260 22.35 -20.43 46.20
C LYS A 260 21.64 -19.08 46.07
N GLU A 261 22.11 -18.24 45.15
CA GLU A 261 21.51 -16.96 44.77
C GLU A 261 21.88 -16.61 43.31
N SER A 262 20.99 -15.90 42.62
CA SER A 262 21.19 -15.39 41.26
C SER A 262 22.39 -14.44 41.19
N ILE A 263 23.06 -14.33 40.05
CA ILE A 263 24.01 -13.23 39.83
C ILE A 263 23.21 -11.94 39.63
N LYS A 264 23.33 -10.96 40.54
CA LYS A 264 22.65 -9.68 40.39
C LYS A 264 23.29 -8.82 39.29
N LEU A 265 22.49 -8.34 38.36
CA LEU A 265 22.88 -7.37 37.34
C LEU A 265 22.83 -5.96 37.96
N ARG A 266 23.90 -5.17 37.78
CA ARG A 266 23.96 -3.77 38.22
C ARG A 266 24.39 -2.84 37.10
N SER A 267 23.86 -1.63 37.16
CA SER A 267 24.16 -0.52 36.25
C SER A 267 25.64 -0.13 36.28
N ASN A 268 26.20 0.28 35.13
CA ASN A 268 27.60 0.65 34.95
C ASN A 268 28.63 -0.46 35.30
N ILE A 269 28.23 -1.74 35.18
CA ILE A 269 29.12 -2.91 35.28
C ILE A 269 29.15 -3.64 33.94
N GLN A 270 30.32 -4.15 33.57
CA GLN A 270 30.53 -5.02 32.43
C GLN A 270 30.81 -6.45 32.92
N TYR A 271 30.22 -7.44 32.27
CA TYR A 271 30.32 -8.85 32.60
C TYR A 271 30.90 -9.58 31.39
N ASP A 272 31.98 -10.33 31.58
CA ASP A 272 32.63 -11.12 30.54
C ASP A 272 32.89 -12.53 31.08
N PHE A 273 32.05 -13.47 30.66
CA PHE A 273 32.08 -14.86 31.12
C PHE A 273 32.95 -15.77 30.22
N GLY A 274 33.59 -15.21 29.19
CA GLY A 274 34.41 -15.95 28.24
C GLY A 274 33.63 -17.07 27.56
N LYS A 275 34.22 -18.27 27.52
CA LYS A 275 33.61 -19.51 27.02
C LYS A 275 33.11 -20.43 28.14
N SER A 276 32.94 -19.89 29.35
CA SER A 276 32.58 -20.68 30.53
C SER A 276 31.19 -21.30 30.44
N THR A 277 31.03 -22.54 30.87
CA THR A 277 29.70 -23.16 31.03
C THR A 277 29.23 -22.99 32.47
N ILE A 278 28.03 -22.45 32.63
CA ILE A 278 27.47 -22.03 33.92
C ILE A 278 26.15 -22.79 34.13
N TYR A 279 26.20 -23.81 34.98
CA TYR A 279 25.02 -24.59 35.37
C TYR A 279 24.21 -23.84 36.42
N VAL A 280 22.94 -23.58 36.13
CA VAL A 280 21.99 -22.93 37.04
C VAL A 280 21.06 -24.00 37.59
N LYS A 281 21.17 -24.29 38.89
CA LYS A 281 20.33 -25.27 39.57
C LYS A 281 20.20 -24.94 41.06
N GLY A 282 18.96 -24.76 41.52
CA GLY A 282 18.63 -24.42 42.90
C GLY A 282 18.71 -25.61 43.86
N ARG A 283 18.34 -25.35 45.12
CA ARG A 283 18.29 -26.36 46.19
C ARG A 283 17.01 -27.20 46.16
N ASP A 284 15.87 -26.53 46.18
CA ASP A 284 14.57 -27.16 46.42
C ASP A 284 13.78 -27.13 45.10
N ALA A 285 13.24 -28.28 44.69
CA ALA A 285 12.52 -28.38 43.42
C ALA A 285 11.18 -27.61 43.52
N GLY A 286 10.83 -26.87 42.45
CA GLY A 286 9.76 -25.87 42.47
C GLY A 286 10.12 -24.52 43.11
N VAL A 287 11.33 -24.37 43.69
CA VAL A 287 11.86 -23.08 44.15
C VAL A 287 12.89 -22.57 43.14
N TYR A 288 12.53 -21.52 42.42
CA TYR A 288 13.24 -21.11 41.21
C TYR A 288 14.37 -20.10 41.48
N ILE A 289 15.58 -20.41 41.01
CA ILE A 289 16.74 -19.51 40.99
C ILE A 289 17.02 -19.02 39.56
N ASN A 290 17.30 -17.74 39.41
CA ASN A 290 17.59 -17.12 38.12
C ASN A 290 19.10 -17.12 37.83
N GLY A 291 19.50 -17.07 36.56
CA GLY A 291 20.92 -17.04 36.15
C GLY A 291 21.53 -15.66 36.39
N LEU A 292 21.19 -14.71 35.51
CA LEU A 292 21.49 -13.29 35.64
C LEU A 292 20.19 -12.54 35.95
N GLU A 293 20.22 -11.58 36.89
CA GLU A 293 18.99 -11.02 37.47
C GLU A 293 19.08 -9.53 37.86
N HIS A 294 18.20 -8.71 37.29
CA HIS A 294 17.75 -7.45 37.89
C HIS A 294 16.23 -7.59 38.07
N SER A 295 15.79 -7.82 39.31
CA SER A 295 14.42 -8.22 39.65
C SER A 295 13.63 -7.09 40.32
N VAL A 296 12.37 -7.37 40.67
CA VAL A 296 11.48 -6.42 41.35
C VAL A 296 12.08 -5.97 42.69
N GLU A 297 12.72 -6.87 43.41
CA GLU A 297 13.34 -6.59 44.72
C GLU A 297 14.52 -5.62 44.62
N ASP A 298 15.30 -5.68 43.54
CA ASP A 298 16.41 -4.74 43.28
C ASP A 298 15.86 -3.33 42.98
N ILE A 299 14.78 -3.26 42.18
CA ILE A 299 14.06 -2.02 41.86
C ILE A 299 13.42 -1.42 43.12
N ASP A 300 12.74 -2.22 43.92
CA ASP A 300 12.07 -1.82 45.17
C ASP A 300 13.08 -1.30 46.22
N ASP A 301 14.27 -1.89 46.30
CA ASP A 301 15.38 -1.44 47.16
C ASP A 301 15.94 -0.09 46.70
N ILE A 302 16.16 0.11 45.40
CA ILE A 302 16.63 1.39 44.86
C ILE A 302 15.56 2.49 44.99
N TYR A 303 14.28 2.17 44.81
CA TYR A 303 13.16 3.09 45.02
C TYR A 303 13.11 3.59 46.47
N LYS A 304 13.25 2.69 47.45
CA LYS A 304 13.37 3.05 48.88
C LYS A 304 14.61 3.90 49.16
N LYS A 305 15.76 3.59 48.55
CA LYS A 305 17.01 4.38 48.67
C LYS A 305 16.93 5.76 48.02
N CYS A 306 16.05 5.94 47.03
CA CYS A 306 15.69 7.25 46.48
C CYS A 306 14.69 8.03 47.37
N GLY A 307 14.26 7.48 48.51
CA GLY A 307 13.28 8.08 49.41
C GLY A 307 11.85 8.01 48.86
N GLU A 308 11.50 6.90 48.19
CA GLU A 308 10.19 6.65 47.58
C GLU A 308 9.79 7.73 46.54
N ARG A 309 10.80 8.15 45.77
CA ARG A 309 10.68 9.14 44.69
C ARG A 309 10.71 8.48 43.31
N LEU A 310 9.94 9.04 42.39
CA LEU A 310 9.84 8.63 40.99
C LEU A 310 11.09 9.04 40.17
N ASN A 311 12.26 8.54 40.55
CA ASN A 311 13.53 8.77 39.84
C ASN A 311 13.75 7.65 38.80
N TRP A 312 13.23 7.85 37.59
CA TRP A 312 13.16 6.81 36.55
C TRP A 312 14.52 6.22 36.18
N GLU A 313 15.58 7.03 36.04
CA GLU A 313 16.91 6.53 35.68
C GLU A 313 17.53 5.64 36.77
N SER A 314 17.27 5.95 38.05
CA SER A 314 17.84 5.23 39.19
C SER A 314 17.39 3.77 39.26
N VAL A 315 16.10 3.52 39.03
CA VAL A 315 15.48 2.18 39.10
C VAL A 315 15.62 1.39 37.79
N SER A 316 16.59 1.75 36.96
CA SER A 316 16.86 1.12 35.67
C SER A 316 18.22 0.42 35.69
N LEU A 317 18.29 -0.78 35.12
CA LEU A 317 19.56 -1.42 34.80
C LEU A 317 20.20 -0.66 33.64
N GLY A 318 21.09 0.28 33.94
CA GLY A 318 21.61 1.27 33.00
C GLY A 318 23.05 1.00 32.57
N PHE A 319 23.31 1.05 31.26
CA PHE A 319 24.66 1.00 30.66
C PHE A 319 25.45 -0.28 31.00
N THR A 320 24.76 -1.41 31.13
CA THR A 320 25.36 -2.72 31.45
C THR A 320 25.69 -3.50 30.18
N LEU A 321 26.90 -4.05 30.08
CA LEU A 321 27.29 -5.00 29.04
C LEU A 321 27.42 -6.39 29.64
N VAL A 322 26.75 -7.38 29.06
CA VAL A 322 26.96 -8.80 29.38
C VAL A 322 27.50 -9.52 28.15
N ARG A 323 28.60 -10.25 28.28
CA ARG A 323 29.24 -10.95 27.17
C ARG A 323 29.67 -12.37 27.52
N GLY A 324 29.48 -13.28 26.57
CA GLY A 324 29.94 -14.66 26.64
C GLY A 324 29.19 -15.52 27.66
N GLY A 325 29.71 -16.73 27.86
CA GLY A 325 29.14 -17.73 28.77
C GLY A 325 28.02 -18.57 28.14
N HIS A 326 27.92 -19.82 28.61
CA HIS A 326 26.87 -20.78 28.26
C HIS A 326 26.10 -21.15 29.53
N PHE A 327 24.96 -20.50 29.72
CA PHE A 327 24.05 -20.72 30.85
C PHE A 327 23.11 -21.90 30.56
N ILE A 328 23.08 -22.89 31.45
CA ILE A 328 22.32 -24.13 31.30
C ILE A 328 21.45 -24.36 32.54
N GLY A 329 20.14 -24.37 32.37
CA GLY A 329 19.17 -24.77 33.40
C GLY A 329 18.86 -26.28 33.42
N ASP A 330 17.86 -26.66 34.21
CA ASP A 330 17.41 -28.04 34.45
C ASP A 330 16.02 -28.38 33.86
N HIS A 331 15.30 -27.43 33.24
CA HIS A 331 14.05 -27.72 32.54
C HIS A 331 14.30 -28.36 31.16
N VAL A 332 14.09 -29.67 31.08
CA VAL A 332 14.12 -30.45 29.83
C VAL A 332 12.78 -31.17 29.61
N PRO A 333 12.43 -31.59 28.38
CA PRO A 333 11.14 -32.27 28.12
C PRO A 333 10.87 -33.55 28.94
N GLY A 334 11.92 -34.17 29.49
CA GLY A 334 11.82 -35.36 30.35
C GLY A 334 11.45 -35.09 31.82
N THR A 335 11.32 -33.83 32.25
CA THR A 335 11.01 -33.46 33.65
C THR A 335 9.67 -32.71 33.76
N TYR A 336 9.05 -32.76 34.94
CA TYR A 336 7.98 -31.83 35.33
C TYR A 336 8.55 -30.45 35.72
N ASP A 337 7.69 -29.44 35.89
CA ASP A 337 8.13 -28.07 36.27
C ASP A 337 8.59 -28.06 37.75
N GLU A 338 7.84 -28.75 38.61
CA GLU A 338 8.10 -29.00 40.02
C GLU A 338 9.25 -29.98 40.30
N GLU A 339 9.80 -30.65 39.28
CA GLU A 339 11.04 -31.45 39.38
C GLU A 339 12.30 -30.61 39.12
N CYS A 340 12.13 -29.35 38.71
CA CYS A 340 13.19 -28.43 38.28
C CYS A 340 13.33 -27.24 39.24
N SER A 341 14.33 -26.41 39.02
CA SER A 341 14.71 -25.34 39.94
C SER A 341 15.32 -24.09 39.27
N SER A 342 15.50 -24.08 37.95
CA SER A 342 16.09 -22.94 37.22
C SER A 342 15.01 -22.05 36.57
N GLY A 343 14.76 -20.88 37.16
CA GLY A 343 13.69 -19.98 36.75
C GLY A 343 13.92 -19.36 35.38
N ILE A 344 14.62 -18.22 35.37
CA ILE A 344 14.87 -17.39 34.20
C ILE A 344 16.37 -17.29 33.97
N GLY A 345 16.81 -17.53 32.72
CA GLY A 345 18.24 -17.48 32.37
C GLY A 345 18.84 -16.08 32.50
N ILE A 346 18.19 -15.10 31.88
CA ILE A 346 18.41 -13.66 32.11
C ILE A 346 17.07 -13.00 32.41
N LEU A 347 16.90 -12.48 33.63
CA LEU A 347 15.84 -11.55 34.00
C LEU A 347 16.45 -10.14 34.09
N ALA A 348 16.01 -9.23 33.22
CA ALA A 348 16.46 -7.84 33.20
C ALA A 348 15.25 -6.91 33.20
N LEU A 349 14.75 -6.55 34.39
CA LEU A 349 13.69 -5.55 34.51
C LEU A 349 14.27 -4.13 34.35
N ASN A 350 13.50 -3.23 33.74
CA ASN A 350 13.91 -1.86 33.38
C ASN A 350 15.31 -1.76 32.72
N PRO A 351 15.58 -2.45 31.59
CA PRO A 351 16.90 -2.45 30.95
C PRO A 351 17.08 -1.23 30.03
N TRP A 352 18.11 -0.43 30.27
CA TRP A 352 18.33 0.86 29.64
C TRP A 352 19.75 0.98 29.05
N TYR A 353 19.84 1.07 27.72
CA TYR A 353 21.11 1.04 26.97
C TYR A 353 22.03 -0.15 27.34
N CYS A 354 21.44 -1.31 27.61
CA CYS A 354 22.20 -2.55 27.88
C CYS A 354 22.57 -3.29 26.58
N SER A 355 23.72 -3.95 26.58
CA SER A 355 24.12 -4.86 25.49
C SER A 355 24.33 -6.27 26.04
N PHE A 356 23.85 -7.27 25.30
CA PHE A 356 24.03 -8.69 25.58
C PHE A 356 24.66 -9.34 24.34
N GLU A 357 25.86 -9.89 24.46
CA GLU A 357 26.68 -10.30 23.30
C GLU A 357 27.29 -11.70 23.44
N ASP A 358 27.22 -12.50 22.37
CA ASP A 358 27.89 -13.81 22.26
C ASP A 358 27.50 -14.84 23.37
N ILE A 359 26.30 -14.71 23.96
CA ILE A 359 25.80 -15.56 25.07
C ILE A 359 24.98 -16.76 24.56
N ARG A 360 25.13 -17.93 25.19
CA ARG A 360 24.23 -19.08 25.03
C ARG A 360 23.39 -19.32 26.29
N ILE A 361 22.08 -19.54 26.14
CA ILE A 361 21.14 -19.76 27.25
C ILE A 361 20.13 -20.85 26.85
N GLU A 362 20.00 -21.91 27.65
CA GLU A 362 19.00 -22.96 27.42
C GLU A 362 18.57 -23.73 28.68
N ASN A 363 17.43 -24.44 28.60
CA ASN A 363 16.83 -25.28 29.64
C ASN A 363 16.24 -24.54 30.85
N PHE A 364 15.67 -23.35 30.67
CA PHE A 364 14.98 -22.58 31.73
C PHE A 364 13.45 -22.61 31.59
N ARG A 365 12.70 -22.13 32.60
CA ARG A 365 11.24 -21.84 32.43
C ARG A 365 11.05 -20.83 31.31
N VAL A 366 11.85 -19.77 31.34
CA VAL A 366 12.00 -18.76 30.26
C VAL A 366 13.48 -18.40 30.12
N ASN A 367 14.08 -18.46 28.94
CA ASN A 367 15.53 -18.20 28.84
C ASN A 367 15.88 -16.72 29.02
N LEU A 368 15.10 -15.82 28.42
CA LEU A 368 15.35 -14.38 28.42
C LEU A 368 14.07 -13.59 28.69
N VAL A 369 14.13 -12.70 29.67
CA VAL A 369 13.12 -11.69 29.95
C VAL A 369 13.80 -10.33 30.06
N GLY A 370 13.41 -9.40 29.20
CA GLY A 370 13.79 -7.99 29.29
C GLY A 370 12.54 -7.13 29.16
N MET A 371 12.11 -6.47 30.24
CA MET A 371 10.84 -5.73 30.24
C MET A 371 10.76 -4.64 31.31
N GLN A 372 9.86 -3.66 31.15
CA GLN A 372 9.50 -2.77 32.26
C GLN A 372 8.95 -3.55 33.47
N VAL A 373 9.19 -3.05 34.68
CA VAL A 373 8.42 -3.43 35.88
C VAL A 373 6.97 -2.91 35.77
N ARG A 374 6.01 -3.58 36.43
CA ARG A 374 4.59 -3.16 36.48
C ARG A 374 4.02 -3.20 37.90
N THR A 375 2.82 -2.65 38.04
CA THR A 375 1.91 -2.80 39.19
C THR A 375 0.69 -3.67 38.85
N GLU A 376 0.50 -4.02 37.57
CA GLU A 376 -0.65 -4.76 37.03
C GLU A 376 -0.24 -5.79 35.96
N ASN A 377 -1.07 -6.81 35.75
CA ASN A 377 -0.81 -7.91 34.81
C ASN A 377 -1.24 -7.53 33.39
N ASP A 378 -0.36 -7.71 32.39
CA ASP A 378 -0.71 -7.43 30.98
C ASP A 378 -1.56 -8.50 30.29
N GLY A 379 -1.70 -9.68 30.90
CA GLY A 379 -2.56 -10.76 30.43
C GLY A 379 -1.98 -11.61 29.29
N VAL A 380 -0.74 -11.32 28.85
CA VAL A 380 -0.06 -12.09 27.79
C VAL A 380 0.81 -13.21 28.39
N PHE A 381 1.15 -13.15 29.68
CA PHE A 381 1.91 -14.19 30.36
C PHE A 381 1.60 -14.23 31.88
N PRO A 382 1.56 -15.42 32.52
CA PRO A 382 1.36 -15.52 33.97
C PRO A 382 2.51 -14.92 34.79
N ASN A 383 2.16 -14.21 35.87
CA ASN A 383 3.13 -13.57 36.80
C ASN A 383 3.87 -14.61 37.65
N GLU A 384 3.25 -15.78 37.81
CA GLU A 384 3.73 -16.96 38.53
C GLU A 384 4.87 -17.68 37.77
N ILE A 385 5.11 -17.26 36.52
CA ILE A 385 6.23 -17.72 35.69
C ILE A 385 7.28 -16.60 35.52
N ILE A 386 6.86 -15.33 35.44
CA ILE A 386 7.76 -14.17 35.37
C ILE A 386 7.37 -13.16 36.46
N PRO A 387 8.15 -13.03 37.55
CA PRO A 387 7.89 -12.05 38.59
C PRO A 387 8.33 -10.65 38.13
N TYR A 388 7.39 -9.87 37.58
CA TYR A 388 7.60 -8.49 37.11
C TYR A 388 6.69 -7.44 37.79
N ILE A 389 5.89 -7.84 38.78
CA ILE A 389 4.97 -6.94 39.49
C ILE A 389 5.51 -6.58 40.88
N SER A 390 5.56 -5.28 41.18
CA SER A 390 5.84 -4.76 42.53
C SER A 390 4.56 -4.57 43.34
N ASN A 391 4.69 -4.74 44.65
CA ASN A 391 3.64 -4.47 45.64
C ASN A 391 3.77 -3.08 46.31
N ILE A 392 4.82 -2.29 45.99
CA ILE A 392 5.09 -0.99 46.63
C ILE A 392 5.20 0.19 45.64
N LEU A 393 5.44 -0.08 44.36
CA LEU A 393 5.53 0.98 43.35
C LEU A 393 4.11 1.57 43.11
N PRO A 394 3.96 2.90 43.07
CA PRO A 394 2.64 3.52 42.90
C PRO A 394 2.14 3.46 41.44
N GLU A 395 3.06 3.34 40.48
CA GLU A 395 2.78 3.26 39.05
C GLU A 395 3.94 2.57 38.30
N LYS A 396 3.87 2.51 36.97
CA LYS A 396 5.01 2.18 36.10
C LYS A 396 6.15 3.18 36.34
N ILE A 397 7.35 2.68 36.57
CA ILE A 397 8.57 3.50 36.72
C ILE A 397 9.76 2.83 36.01
N GLY A 398 10.65 3.65 35.46
CA GLY A 398 11.94 3.23 34.92
C GLY A 398 12.06 3.33 33.41
N ASN A 399 13.30 3.40 32.94
CA ASN A 399 13.66 3.35 31.52
C ASN A 399 13.83 1.89 31.09
N PHE A 400 13.34 1.55 29.90
CA PHE A 400 13.31 0.19 29.35
C PHE A 400 13.55 0.28 27.83
N TYR A 401 14.62 0.95 27.40
CA TYR A 401 14.85 1.24 25.98
C TYR A 401 16.32 1.24 25.53
N GLY A 402 16.51 1.06 24.22
CA GLY A 402 17.82 1.15 23.55
C GLY A 402 18.75 -0.04 23.77
N CYS A 403 18.22 -1.23 24.07
CA CYS A 403 19.04 -2.43 24.30
C CYS A 403 19.43 -3.15 23.01
N VAL A 404 20.56 -3.87 23.05
CA VAL A 404 21.08 -4.67 21.94
C VAL A 404 21.29 -6.12 22.38
N PHE A 405 20.80 -7.07 21.59
CA PHE A 405 21.05 -8.50 21.71
C PHE A 405 21.81 -8.97 20.46
N LYS A 406 23.00 -9.55 20.63
CA LYS A 406 23.92 -9.81 19.52
C LYS A 406 24.53 -11.21 19.61
N ASN A 407 24.38 -12.01 18.56
CA ASN A 407 24.82 -13.41 18.51
C ASN A 407 24.25 -14.31 19.64
N LEU A 408 23.13 -13.91 20.27
CA LEU A 408 22.51 -14.71 21.34
C LEU A 408 21.95 -16.03 20.79
N TYR A 409 22.22 -17.13 21.48
CA TYR A 409 21.52 -18.40 21.29
C TYR A 409 20.58 -18.63 22.47
N VAL A 410 19.27 -18.51 22.25
CA VAL A 410 18.23 -18.86 23.24
C VAL A 410 17.39 -20.04 22.73
N SER A 411 17.39 -21.14 23.49
CA SER A 411 16.78 -22.41 23.05
C SER A 411 16.21 -23.23 24.20
N THR A 412 15.30 -24.16 23.90
CA THR A 412 14.89 -25.22 24.85
C THR A 412 14.28 -24.65 26.13
N ALA A 413 13.21 -23.85 26.01
CA ALA A 413 12.50 -23.28 27.16
C ALA A 413 11.13 -23.92 27.35
N ARG A 414 10.67 -24.00 28.60
CA ARG A 414 9.38 -24.63 28.94
C ARG A 414 8.17 -23.78 28.54
N TYR A 415 8.22 -22.46 28.76
CA TYR A 415 7.07 -21.57 28.56
C TYR A 415 7.28 -20.47 27.50
N CYS A 416 8.51 -19.95 27.33
CA CYS A 416 8.85 -18.95 26.30
C CYS A 416 10.37 -18.89 26.10
N CYS A 417 10.88 -18.68 24.89
CA CYS A 417 12.34 -18.52 24.70
C CYS A 417 12.81 -17.09 25.03
N ALA A 418 12.07 -16.06 24.61
CA ALA A 418 12.38 -14.66 24.90
C ALA A 418 11.11 -13.81 25.07
N ARG A 419 11.02 -13.02 26.15
CA ARG A 419 10.00 -11.98 26.34
C ARG A 419 10.68 -10.61 26.40
N LEU A 420 10.42 -9.77 25.40
CA LEU A 420 11.02 -8.45 25.22
C LEU A 420 9.93 -7.37 25.20
N HIS A 421 9.94 -6.47 26.17
CA HIS A 421 9.12 -5.26 26.20
C HIS A 421 10.07 -4.09 26.46
N ILE A 422 10.86 -3.78 25.43
CA ILE A 422 11.95 -2.82 25.42
C ILE A 422 11.83 -1.96 24.16
N ASP A 423 11.70 -0.64 24.30
CA ASP A 423 11.57 0.24 23.14
C ASP A 423 12.94 0.43 22.44
N TRP A 424 12.93 0.61 21.12
CA TRP A 424 14.13 0.74 20.26
C TRP A 424 15.17 -0.37 20.45
N CYS A 425 14.70 -1.57 20.73
CA CYS A 425 15.49 -2.77 20.98
C CYS A 425 15.99 -3.39 19.66
N GLN A 426 17.23 -3.88 19.64
CA GLN A 426 17.83 -4.53 18.47
C GLN A 426 18.23 -5.98 18.75
N TRP A 427 17.99 -6.86 17.78
CA TRP A 427 18.49 -8.24 17.77
C TRP A 427 19.32 -8.48 16.51
N ILE A 428 20.57 -8.93 16.66
CA ILE A 428 21.57 -8.99 15.59
C ILE A 428 22.24 -10.36 15.58
N GLY A 429 21.83 -11.23 14.66
CA GLY A 429 22.33 -12.60 14.54
C GLY A 429 21.86 -13.55 15.65
N GLY A 430 22.41 -14.76 15.68
CA GLY A 430 22.04 -15.77 16.68
C GLY A 430 20.72 -16.50 16.41
N THR A 431 20.09 -17.04 17.45
CA THR A 431 19.01 -18.03 17.37
C THR A 431 17.95 -17.79 18.44
N ILE A 432 16.67 -17.79 18.04
CA ILE A 432 15.51 -17.94 18.93
C ILE A 432 14.68 -19.12 18.42
N SER A 433 14.81 -20.29 19.05
CA SER A 433 14.17 -21.53 18.58
C SER A 433 14.01 -22.56 19.69
N ASN A 434 12.83 -23.17 19.83
CA ASN A 434 12.63 -24.21 20.84
C ASN A 434 13.08 -25.59 20.33
N ASN A 435 14.28 -26.04 20.73
CA ASN A 435 14.79 -27.36 20.35
C ASN A 435 14.28 -28.54 21.19
N GLY A 436 13.52 -28.28 22.27
CA GLY A 436 12.95 -29.35 23.10
C GLY A 436 11.74 -30.01 22.43
N LEU A 437 11.63 -31.33 22.56
CA LEU A 437 10.46 -32.12 22.13
C LEU A 437 9.31 -31.95 23.15
N TRP A 438 8.81 -30.72 23.25
CA TRP A 438 7.89 -30.27 24.28
C TRP A 438 6.46 -30.80 24.11
N GLY A 439 5.99 -31.04 22.87
CA GLY A 439 4.69 -31.67 22.60
C GLY A 439 4.61 -33.13 23.05
N SER A 440 5.77 -33.79 23.17
CA SER A 440 5.93 -35.12 23.77
C SER A 440 6.55 -35.07 25.18
N SER A 441 6.53 -33.90 25.84
CA SER A 441 7.11 -33.77 27.19
C SER A 441 6.31 -34.53 28.23
N LYS A 442 6.99 -34.94 29.31
CA LYS A 442 6.38 -35.62 30.47
C LYS A 442 5.22 -34.80 31.09
N SER A 443 5.30 -33.47 31.00
CA SER A 443 4.28 -32.51 31.46
C SER A 443 3.23 -32.13 30.41
N GLY A 444 3.38 -32.55 29.14
CA GLY A 444 2.48 -32.14 28.04
C GLY A 444 2.49 -30.63 27.73
N GLN A 445 3.54 -29.91 28.13
CA GLN A 445 3.62 -28.45 28.02
C GLN A 445 4.36 -28.04 26.75
N GLN A 446 3.69 -27.29 25.87
CA GLN A 446 4.29 -26.50 24.79
C GLN A 446 4.09 -25.01 25.05
N CYS A 447 5.06 -24.19 24.65
CA CYS A 447 4.99 -22.73 24.72
C CYS A 447 4.01 -22.16 23.69
N ASP A 448 3.22 -21.16 24.05
CA ASP A 448 2.34 -20.45 23.09
C ASP A 448 3.13 -19.70 22.01
N PHE A 449 4.28 -19.14 22.38
CA PHE A 449 5.17 -18.35 21.53
C PHE A 449 6.65 -18.59 21.88
N TYR A 450 7.56 -18.48 20.89
CA TYR A 450 9.01 -18.49 21.17
C TYR A 450 9.51 -17.10 21.59
N LEU A 451 9.13 -16.07 20.83
CA LEU A 451 9.39 -14.66 21.09
C LEU A 451 8.08 -13.94 21.39
N ILE A 452 7.99 -13.26 22.53
CA ILE A 452 6.94 -12.28 22.80
C ILE A 452 7.60 -10.90 22.80
N GLU A 453 7.20 -10.04 21.88
CA GLU A 453 7.83 -8.75 21.57
C GLU A 453 6.76 -7.66 21.67
N THR A 454 6.89 -6.70 22.58
CA THR A 454 5.87 -5.65 22.76
C THR A 454 6.44 -4.24 22.95
N GLY A 455 7.72 -4.02 22.63
CA GLY A 455 8.42 -2.74 22.75
C GLY A 455 8.56 -2.02 21.41
N HIS A 456 8.22 -0.73 21.34
CA HIS A 456 8.09 -0.01 20.08
C HIS A 456 9.44 0.10 19.35
N GLY A 457 9.48 -0.31 18.09
CA GLY A 457 10.66 -0.23 17.23
C GLY A 457 11.66 -1.37 17.39
N PHE A 458 11.22 -2.57 17.78
CA PHE A 458 12.08 -3.76 17.80
C PHE A 458 12.63 -4.11 16.41
N HIS A 459 13.94 -4.15 16.22
CA HIS A 459 14.57 -4.51 14.96
C HIS A 459 15.39 -5.80 15.09
N CYS A 460 14.86 -6.90 14.54
CA CYS A 460 15.58 -8.17 14.40
C CYS A 460 16.23 -8.31 13.02
N SER A 461 17.48 -8.76 13.01
CA SER A 461 18.31 -8.90 11.81
C SER A 461 19.15 -10.18 11.84
N ALA A 462 19.21 -10.89 10.71
CA ALA A 462 20.06 -12.07 10.48
C ALA A 462 19.94 -13.22 11.50
N ALA A 463 18.83 -13.30 12.25
CA ALA A 463 18.61 -14.32 13.27
C ALA A 463 17.92 -15.58 12.70
N TYR A 464 18.20 -16.74 13.29
CA TYR A 464 17.43 -17.97 13.08
C TYR A 464 16.16 -17.91 13.93
N LEU A 465 15.00 -17.72 13.28
CA LEU A 465 13.69 -17.60 13.93
C LEU A 465 12.76 -18.73 13.45
N SER A 466 13.23 -19.97 13.60
CA SER A 466 12.63 -21.14 12.94
C SER A 466 12.26 -22.26 13.90
N ILE A 467 11.30 -23.07 13.48
CA ILE A 467 11.05 -24.39 14.09
C ILE A 467 12.09 -25.36 13.51
N PRO A 468 12.81 -26.16 14.33
CA PRO A 468 13.80 -27.09 13.81
C PRO A 468 13.17 -28.16 12.91
N ALA A 469 13.80 -28.44 11.77
CA ALA A 469 13.28 -29.33 10.72
C ALA A 469 13.03 -30.80 11.16
N TYR A 470 13.58 -31.22 12.30
CA TYR A 470 13.40 -32.55 12.86
C TYR A 470 12.34 -32.55 13.97
N ASN A 471 11.33 -33.40 13.85
CA ASN A 471 10.13 -33.45 14.71
C ASN A 471 9.46 -32.06 14.90
N PRO A 472 9.07 -31.36 13.81
CA PRO A 472 8.58 -29.98 13.91
C PRO A 472 7.32 -29.85 14.79
N LEU A 473 6.38 -30.79 14.72
CA LEU A 473 5.14 -30.77 15.53
C LEU A 473 5.40 -30.86 17.04
N GLU A 474 6.40 -31.63 17.47
CA GLU A 474 6.77 -31.77 18.89
C GLU A 474 7.52 -30.53 19.42
N ARG A 475 8.09 -29.72 18.53
CA ARG A 475 8.87 -28.52 18.86
C ARG A 475 8.07 -27.23 18.72
N ALA A 476 7.03 -27.24 17.87
CA ALA A 476 6.27 -26.07 17.50
C ALA A 476 5.60 -25.37 18.70
N PRO A 477 5.38 -24.05 18.61
CA PRO A 477 4.58 -23.32 19.58
C PRO A 477 3.07 -23.51 19.31
N ASN A 478 2.23 -23.36 20.34
CA ASN A 478 0.77 -23.57 20.20
C ASN A 478 0.09 -22.57 19.28
N LYS A 479 0.68 -21.38 19.08
CA LYS A 479 0.10 -20.27 18.30
C LYS A 479 1.02 -19.81 17.17
N SER A 480 2.20 -19.27 17.49
CA SER A 480 3.15 -18.74 16.50
C SER A 480 4.58 -18.62 17.04
N VAL A 481 5.59 -18.50 16.19
CA VAL A 481 6.97 -18.27 16.65
C VAL A 481 7.09 -16.92 17.38
N ILE A 482 6.43 -15.89 16.87
CA ILE A 482 6.46 -14.53 17.41
C ILE A 482 5.05 -14.10 17.82
N ALA A 483 4.90 -13.42 18.95
CA ALA A 483 3.77 -12.57 19.29
C ALA A 483 4.21 -11.10 19.33
N THR A 484 3.44 -10.18 18.76
CA THR A 484 3.68 -8.74 18.94
C THR A 484 2.42 -7.88 19.00
N ALA A 485 2.52 -6.77 19.71
CA ALA A 485 1.58 -5.64 19.63
C ALA A 485 2.28 -4.33 19.20
N ALA A 486 3.61 -4.31 19.18
CA ALA A 486 4.40 -3.11 19.15
C ALA A 486 4.28 -2.35 17.82
N ARG A 487 4.53 -1.04 17.85
CA ARG A 487 4.66 -0.25 16.61
C ARG A 487 6.06 -0.38 16.03
N GLY A 488 6.18 -0.41 14.71
CA GLY A 488 7.44 -0.27 14.00
C GLY A 488 8.41 -1.45 14.07
N SER A 489 7.96 -2.66 14.43
CA SER A 489 8.83 -3.83 14.52
C SER A 489 9.31 -4.30 13.14
N VAL A 490 10.61 -4.54 12.99
CA VAL A 490 11.26 -4.87 11.72
C VAL A 490 11.99 -6.21 11.82
N TYR A 491 11.76 -7.09 10.86
CA TYR A 491 12.43 -8.38 10.73
C TYR A 491 13.15 -8.41 9.38
N THR A 492 14.47 -8.63 9.36
CA THR A 492 15.31 -8.45 8.16
C THR A 492 16.36 -9.54 8.01
N ALA A 493 16.39 -10.21 6.85
CA ALA A 493 17.28 -11.34 6.56
C ALA A 493 17.24 -12.48 7.61
N CYS A 494 16.19 -12.57 8.43
CA CYS A 494 16.02 -13.68 9.36
C CYS A 494 15.73 -14.97 8.58
N TYR A 495 16.31 -16.08 9.00
CA TYR A 495 16.15 -17.38 8.33
C TYR A 495 14.88 -18.08 8.80
N MET A 496 14.07 -18.54 7.85
CA MET A 496 12.79 -19.21 8.09
C MET A 496 12.63 -20.46 7.22
N GLU A 497 12.53 -21.61 7.87
CA GLU A 497 12.38 -22.93 7.29
C GLU A 497 11.41 -23.75 8.16
N ASN A 498 10.42 -24.41 7.54
CA ASN A 498 9.42 -25.25 8.22
C ASN A 498 8.67 -24.58 9.38
N THR A 499 8.43 -23.26 9.31
CA THR A 499 7.73 -22.46 10.34
C THR A 499 6.26 -22.21 9.97
N PRO A 500 5.29 -23.03 10.46
CA PRO A 500 3.90 -22.60 10.61
C PRO A 500 3.80 -21.37 11.52
N SER A 501 2.85 -20.48 11.20
CA SER A 501 2.46 -19.33 12.02
C SER A 501 3.65 -18.49 12.49
N PHE A 502 4.22 -17.67 11.61
CA PHE A 502 5.40 -16.88 11.97
C PHE A 502 5.10 -15.80 13.03
N ILE A 503 4.15 -14.90 12.78
CA ILE A 503 3.77 -13.81 13.71
C ILE A 503 2.28 -13.86 14.05
N THR A 504 1.97 -13.69 15.34
CA THR A 504 0.64 -13.31 15.84
C THR A 504 0.65 -11.84 16.27
N VAL A 505 -0.30 -11.04 15.78
CA VAL A 505 -0.59 -9.70 16.28
C VAL A 505 -1.67 -9.78 17.35
N LEU A 506 -1.35 -9.33 18.55
CA LEU A 506 -2.22 -9.44 19.73
C LEU A 506 -3.43 -8.51 19.64
N ASN A 507 -4.59 -8.94 20.16
CA ASN A 507 -5.84 -8.16 20.06
C ASN A 507 -5.94 -7.00 21.08
N LYS A 508 -5.14 -7.06 22.15
CA LYS A 508 -5.12 -6.16 23.30
C LYS A 508 -3.69 -6.04 23.82
N TRP A 509 -3.23 -4.82 24.10
CA TRP A 509 -1.98 -4.61 24.81
C TRP A 509 -2.05 -3.42 25.77
N TRP A 510 -2.19 -3.73 27.07
CA TRP A 510 -1.95 -2.87 28.25
C TRP A 510 -2.74 -1.54 28.37
N THR A 511 -2.98 -0.78 27.31
CA THR A 511 -3.90 0.36 27.27
C THR A 511 -5.04 0.12 26.27
N ASN A 512 -6.10 0.92 26.32
CA ASN A 512 -7.14 0.99 25.27
C ASN A 512 -6.62 1.81 24.06
N GLY A 513 -5.43 1.45 23.56
CA GLY A 513 -4.62 2.26 22.67
C GLY A 513 -4.52 1.72 21.23
N ASN A 514 -4.10 2.60 20.33
CA ASN A 514 -3.96 2.31 18.89
C ASN A 514 -2.70 1.48 18.58
N GLU A 515 -2.52 0.32 19.20
CA GLU A 515 -1.26 -0.46 19.23
C GLU A 515 -1.48 -1.93 18.86
N LYS A 516 -1.53 -2.18 17.55
CA LYS A 516 -1.77 -3.49 16.94
C LYS A 516 -0.78 -3.76 15.80
N GLY A 517 0.53 -3.74 16.08
CA GLY A 517 1.55 -4.08 15.09
C GLY A 517 1.84 -3.01 14.02
N PHE A 518 1.34 -1.77 14.16
CA PHE A 518 1.47 -0.74 13.12
C PHE A 518 2.94 -0.39 12.83
N GLY A 519 3.42 -0.72 11.64
CA GLY A 519 4.81 -0.52 11.20
C GLY A 519 5.57 -1.84 11.00
N LEU A 520 4.89 -2.99 11.13
CA LEU A 520 5.45 -4.32 10.96
C LEU A 520 5.97 -4.54 9.52
N ASN A 521 7.29 -4.65 9.40
CA ASN A 521 8.01 -4.89 8.14
C ASN A 521 8.76 -6.23 8.20
N ILE A 522 8.40 -7.17 7.33
CA ILE A 522 8.92 -8.54 7.37
C ILE A 522 9.66 -8.86 6.06
N ASP A 523 10.98 -8.71 6.08
CA ASP A 523 11.89 -8.90 4.94
C ASP A 523 12.83 -10.10 5.22
N CYS A 524 12.23 -11.28 5.39
CA CYS A 524 12.90 -12.50 5.85
C CYS A 524 13.21 -13.47 4.70
N ILE A 525 14.27 -14.28 4.87
CA ILE A 525 14.65 -15.32 3.90
C ILE A 525 13.88 -16.59 4.22
N ALA A 526 12.76 -16.78 3.51
CA ALA A 526 11.91 -17.96 3.61
C ALA A 526 12.32 -19.02 2.59
N SER A 527 12.64 -20.24 3.06
CA SER A 527 12.69 -21.44 2.24
C SER A 527 11.72 -22.49 2.79
N GLN A 528 10.46 -22.40 2.37
CA GLN A 528 9.47 -23.45 2.65
C GLN A 528 9.80 -24.70 1.81
N TYR A 529 10.49 -25.66 2.42
CA TYR A 529 10.86 -26.90 1.75
C TYR A 529 9.64 -27.78 1.42
N ARG A 530 8.58 -27.73 2.24
CA ARG A 530 7.28 -28.40 2.01
C ARG A 530 6.15 -27.57 2.64
N PRO A 531 5.15 -27.08 1.87
CA PRO A 531 3.99 -26.42 2.43
C PRO A 531 2.93 -27.44 2.88
N GLU A 532 2.68 -27.53 4.19
CA GLU A 532 1.35 -27.92 4.65
C GLU A 532 0.44 -26.69 4.47
N ARG A 533 -0.66 -26.85 3.70
CA ARG A 533 -1.38 -25.74 3.05
C ARG A 533 -2.09 -24.75 3.99
N ASN A 534 -2.06 -25.03 5.30
CA ASN A 534 -2.67 -24.24 6.37
C ASN A 534 -1.67 -23.31 7.10
N TYR A 535 -0.40 -23.26 6.68
CA TYR A 535 0.66 -22.48 7.34
C TYR A 535 0.54 -20.97 7.09
N LYS A 536 0.09 -20.25 8.11
CA LYS A 536 -0.03 -18.77 8.12
C LYS A 536 1.35 -18.12 8.31
N PHE A 537 1.57 -16.93 7.73
CA PHE A 537 2.70 -16.07 8.12
C PHE A 537 2.27 -15.02 9.14
N LEU A 538 1.06 -14.50 9.02
CA LEU A 538 0.49 -13.51 9.93
C LEU A 538 -0.89 -13.96 10.43
N THR A 539 -1.06 -14.01 11.73
CA THR A 539 -2.38 -14.16 12.37
C THR A 539 -2.65 -12.91 13.19
N PHE A 540 -3.85 -12.34 13.11
CA PHE A 540 -4.33 -11.39 14.10
C PHE A 540 -5.24 -12.14 15.07
N GLU A 541 -5.08 -11.91 16.38
CA GLU A 541 -5.95 -12.53 17.37
C GLU A 541 -7.42 -12.15 17.18
N LYS A 542 -8.32 -13.04 17.61
CA LYS A 542 -9.77 -12.82 17.53
C LYS A 542 -10.16 -11.46 18.12
N ASN A 543 -11.03 -10.72 17.43
CA ASN A 543 -11.45 -9.34 17.76
C ASN A 543 -10.36 -8.26 17.60
N ALA A 544 -9.21 -8.55 16.98
CA ALA A 544 -8.22 -7.51 16.62
C ALA A 544 -8.82 -6.44 15.69
N PHE A 545 -9.74 -6.84 14.82
CA PHE A 545 -10.58 -5.96 13.99
C PHE A 545 -12.07 -6.09 14.38
N GLY A 546 -12.86 -5.10 13.99
CA GLY A 546 -14.32 -5.12 14.15
C GLY A 546 -15.02 -6.01 13.11
N TYR A 547 -16.31 -6.21 13.31
CA TYR A 547 -17.18 -7.01 12.44
C TYR A 547 -18.65 -6.64 12.65
N TYR A 548 -19.52 -6.92 11.68
CA TYR A 548 -20.97 -6.89 11.91
C TYR A 548 -21.45 -8.23 12.50
N GLY A 549 -22.19 -8.16 13.61
CA GLY A 549 -22.85 -9.32 14.21
C GLY A 549 -24.10 -9.73 13.42
N LYS A 550 -24.72 -10.85 13.83
CA LYS A 550 -25.89 -11.48 13.17
C LYS A 550 -27.04 -10.52 12.85
N ASN A 551 -27.22 -9.47 13.65
CA ASN A 551 -28.30 -8.49 13.52
C ASN A 551 -27.88 -7.23 12.72
N ASN A 552 -26.81 -7.30 11.91
CA ASN A 552 -26.15 -6.16 11.26
C ASN A 552 -25.70 -5.05 12.24
N SER A 553 -25.47 -5.39 13.51
CA SER A 553 -24.93 -4.49 14.53
C SER A 553 -23.40 -4.46 14.49
N TRP A 554 -22.81 -3.26 14.46
CA TRP A 554 -21.35 -3.10 14.47
C TRP A 554 -20.77 -3.48 15.83
N THR A 555 -19.84 -4.44 15.84
CA THR A 555 -18.99 -4.75 16.99
C THR A 555 -17.61 -4.13 16.74
N PRO A 556 -17.18 -3.11 17.52
CA PRO A 556 -15.87 -2.52 17.35
C PRO A 556 -14.75 -3.50 17.80
N PRO A 557 -13.50 -3.29 17.37
CA PRO A 557 -12.36 -4.09 17.82
C PRO A 557 -12.20 -4.06 19.35
N THR A 558 -11.70 -5.14 19.95
CA THR A 558 -11.36 -5.14 21.39
C THR A 558 -10.36 -4.01 21.68
N GLY A 559 -10.66 -3.21 22.71
CA GLY A 559 -9.91 -2.01 23.11
C GLY A 559 -10.37 -0.68 22.49
N TYR A 560 -11.31 -0.69 21.53
CA TYR A 560 -11.67 0.50 20.73
C TYR A 560 -13.15 0.84 20.91
N ALA A 561 -13.46 2.10 21.26
CA ALA A 561 -14.85 2.54 21.46
C ALA A 561 -15.59 2.79 20.13
N SER A 562 -14.94 3.46 19.17
CA SER A 562 -15.51 3.75 17.85
C SER A 562 -14.42 4.12 16.83
N TYR A 563 -13.86 3.11 16.16
CA TYR A 563 -13.02 3.29 14.97
C TYR A 563 -13.69 2.65 13.74
N PRO A 564 -13.82 3.37 12.61
CA PRO A 564 -14.21 2.77 11.34
C PRO A 564 -13.08 1.91 10.75
N SER A 565 -13.42 1.11 9.72
CA SER A 565 -12.53 0.21 8.98
C SER A 565 -11.10 0.72 8.75
N THR A 566 -10.11 -0.17 8.84
CA THR A 566 -8.68 0.09 8.59
C THR A 566 -8.32 0.25 7.10
N ASN A 567 -9.20 0.88 6.31
CA ASN A 567 -9.00 1.14 4.89
C ASN A 567 -7.84 2.12 4.68
N GLY A 568 -6.75 1.65 4.05
CA GLY A 568 -5.59 2.46 3.68
C GLY A 568 -4.43 2.50 4.69
N ILE A 569 -4.35 1.57 5.65
CA ILE A 569 -3.22 1.51 6.60
C ILE A 569 -2.01 0.75 5.98
N ASP A 570 -1.20 1.48 5.22
CA ASP A 570 0.03 1.00 4.57
C ASP A 570 1.25 0.94 5.54
N PHE A 571 1.05 0.33 6.72
CA PHE A 571 2.09 0.13 7.73
C PHE A 571 2.48 -1.35 7.90
N PHE A 572 2.15 -2.20 6.93
CA PHE A 572 2.22 -3.66 7.04
C PHE A 572 2.61 -4.30 5.71
N ARG A 573 3.80 -4.92 5.63
CA ARG A 573 4.25 -5.61 4.40
C ARG A 573 5.17 -6.80 4.64
N PHE A 574 5.14 -7.74 3.70
CA PHE A 574 6.15 -8.77 3.50
C PHE A 574 7.02 -8.39 2.30
N GLY A 575 8.34 -8.30 2.50
CA GLY A 575 9.31 -7.87 1.49
C GLY A 575 9.05 -6.44 0.98
N SER A 576 9.29 -6.24 -0.32
CA SER A 576 9.02 -4.97 -1.03
C SER A 576 7.99 -5.20 -2.14
N PRO A 577 6.68 -5.27 -1.82
CA PRO A 577 5.64 -5.59 -2.79
C PRO A 577 5.53 -4.51 -3.89
N CYS A 578 5.67 -4.94 -5.14
CA CYS A 578 5.46 -4.13 -6.34
C CYS A 578 4.27 -4.71 -7.13
N HIS A 579 3.25 -3.88 -7.36
CA HIS A 579 1.99 -4.27 -8.00
C HIS A 579 2.21 -4.70 -9.45
N ASP A 580 1.94 -5.96 -9.75
CA ASP A 580 2.02 -6.54 -11.10
C ASP A 580 0.75 -6.20 -11.88
N ILE A 581 0.75 -4.98 -12.43
CA ILE A 581 -0.30 -4.48 -13.32
C ILE A 581 -0.43 -5.27 -14.64
N GLY A 582 0.53 -6.14 -14.97
CA GLY A 582 0.51 -6.98 -16.18
C GLY A 582 -0.29 -8.27 -16.01
N ALA A 583 -0.50 -8.73 -14.77
CA ALA A 583 -1.24 -9.96 -14.49
C ALA A 583 -2.73 -9.89 -14.86
N PHE A 584 -3.38 -8.73 -14.74
CA PHE A 584 -4.81 -8.55 -14.98
C PHE A 584 -5.09 -7.26 -15.75
N LYS A 585 -6.07 -7.25 -16.66
CA LYS A 585 -6.37 -6.12 -17.59
C LYS A 585 -6.51 -4.74 -16.92
N HIS A 586 -6.91 -4.71 -15.65
CA HIS A 586 -7.12 -3.49 -14.87
C HIS A 586 -6.31 -3.48 -13.55
N GLY A 587 -5.21 -4.23 -13.48
CA GLY A 587 -4.39 -4.41 -12.28
C GLY A 587 -4.98 -5.36 -11.22
N GLY A 588 -6.25 -5.72 -11.33
CA GLY A 588 -6.91 -6.71 -10.48
C GLY A 588 -8.42 -6.56 -10.45
N PHE A 589 -9.04 -7.07 -9.39
CA PHE A 589 -10.46 -6.98 -9.09
C PHE A 589 -10.67 -6.40 -7.69
N ASP A 590 -11.58 -5.44 -7.53
CA ASP A 590 -12.09 -4.94 -6.24
C ASP A 590 -13.59 -5.24 -6.04
N PHE A 591 -14.23 -5.86 -7.04
CA PHE A 591 -15.65 -6.20 -7.11
C PHE A 591 -16.62 -5.01 -6.99
N LYS A 592 -16.17 -3.77 -7.27
CA LYS A 592 -17.03 -2.55 -7.33
C LYS A 592 -18.19 -2.69 -8.32
N TYR A 593 -17.98 -3.48 -9.36
CA TYR A 593 -18.97 -3.71 -10.43
C TYR A 593 -19.50 -5.16 -10.42
N GLY A 594 -19.48 -5.82 -9.26
CA GLY A 594 -19.86 -7.21 -9.11
C GLY A 594 -18.90 -8.13 -9.87
N THR A 595 -19.45 -8.95 -10.77
CA THR A 595 -18.72 -9.96 -11.56
C THR A 595 -18.05 -9.44 -12.84
N TYR A 596 -17.87 -8.12 -12.97
CA TYR A 596 -17.21 -7.52 -14.14
C TYR A 596 -15.86 -8.20 -14.45
N GLY A 597 -15.74 -8.74 -15.68
CA GLY A 597 -14.53 -9.42 -16.15
C GLY A 597 -14.32 -10.84 -15.59
N ILE A 598 -15.30 -11.41 -14.87
CA ILE A 598 -15.26 -12.79 -14.38
C ILE A 598 -16.01 -13.70 -15.36
N SER A 599 -15.48 -14.91 -15.57
CA SER A 599 -16.16 -15.99 -16.29
C SER A 599 -16.49 -17.15 -15.34
N TYR A 600 -17.32 -18.10 -15.77
CA TYR A 600 -17.79 -19.22 -14.94
C TYR A 600 -17.83 -20.52 -15.74
N GLU A 601 -17.94 -21.64 -15.04
CA GLU A 601 -17.86 -22.99 -15.61
C GLU A 601 -18.95 -23.88 -15.00
N LEU A 602 -19.47 -24.81 -15.80
CA LEU A 602 -20.49 -25.79 -15.39
C LEU A 602 -19.89 -27.19 -15.47
N ASN A 603 -20.27 -28.06 -14.53
CA ASN A 603 -19.92 -29.48 -14.55
C ASN A 603 -21.03 -30.30 -13.87
N ASP A 604 -20.81 -31.61 -13.68
CA ASP A 604 -21.82 -32.52 -13.11
C ASP A 604 -22.23 -32.17 -11.66
N GLN A 605 -21.39 -31.45 -10.92
CA GLN A 605 -21.70 -30.94 -9.56
C GLN A 605 -22.36 -29.56 -9.64
N PHE A 606 -21.79 -28.65 -10.44
CA PHE A 606 -22.27 -27.29 -10.66
C PHE A 606 -23.00 -27.20 -12.01
N SER A 607 -24.21 -27.76 -12.04
CA SER A 607 -25.07 -27.82 -13.24
C SER A 607 -25.82 -26.52 -13.53
N ASN A 608 -25.91 -25.61 -12.55
CA ASN A 608 -26.40 -24.25 -12.69
C ASN A 608 -25.25 -23.25 -12.55
N PRO A 609 -25.41 -21.99 -13.01
CA PRO A 609 -24.41 -20.95 -12.79
C PRO A 609 -24.18 -20.65 -11.30
N PRO A 610 -23.09 -19.95 -10.95
CA PRO A 610 -22.80 -19.59 -9.55
C PRO A 610 -23.90 -18.76 -8.90
N ASP A 611 -24.32 -19.13 -7.70
CA ASP A 611 -25.14 -18.27 -6.84
C ASP A 611 -24.24 -17.23 -6.17
N VAL A 612 -24.40 -15.96 -6.57
CA VAL A 612 -23.55 -14.83 -6.15
C VAL A 612 -24.38 -13.57 -5.93
N ASP A 613 -23.87 -12.62 -5.14
CA ASP A 613 -24.52 -11.30 -5.01
C ASP A 613 -23.50 -10.20 -4.63
N THR A 614 -23.89 -8.93 -4.78
CA THR A 614 -23.02 -7.79 -4.45
C THR A 614 -23.30 -7.17 -3.08
N ILE A 615 -22.25 -6.75 -2.39
CA ILE A 615 -22.36 -5.94 -1.15
C ILE A 615 -22.28 -4.43 -1.39
N ARG A 616 -22.17 -3.96 -2.65
CA ARG A 616 -22.11 -2.52 -2.96
C ARG A 616 -23.38 -1.82 -2.48
N GLY A 617 -23.25 -1.00 -1.44
CA GLY A 617 -24.36 -0.25 -0.81
C GLY A 617 -24.96 -0.90 0.44
N ASN A 618 -24.64 -2.16 0.74
CA ASN A 618 -25.06 -2.83 1.98
C ASN A 618 -24.28 -2.26 3.19
N ILE A 619 -24.88 -2.23 4.38
CA ILE A 619 -24.20 -1.79 5.62
C ILE A 619 -22.96 -2.64 5.93
N VAL A 620 -23.00 -3.95 5.67
CA VAL A 620 -21.87 -4.86 5.92
C VAL A 620 -20.67 -4.64 4.99
N SER A 621 -20.79 -3.77 3.97
CA SER A 621 -19.66 -3.37 3.13
C SER A 621 -18.52 -2.69 3.91
N LYS A 622 -18.84 -2.05 5.05
CA LYS A 622 -17.95 -1.13 5.78
C LYS A 622 -17.05 -1.79 6.84
N GLU A 623 -16.91 -3.12 6.87
CA GLU A 623 -16.19 -3.81 7.96
C GLU A 623 -14.71 -3.45 8.06
N MET A 624 -13.93 -3.65 6.99
CA MET A 624 -12.47 -3.75 7.11
C MET A 624 -11.72 -3.35 5.83
N PHE A 625 -12.00 -4.03 4.71
CA PHE A 625 -11.48 -3.68 3.38
C PHE A 625 -12.45 -2.73 2.64
N SER A 626 -12.29 -2.60 1.32
CA SER A 626 -13.11 -1.73 0.45
C SER A 626 -14.62 -1.89 0.67
N PRO A 627 -15.46 -0.87 0.37
CA PRO A 627 -16.92 -0.96 0.47
C PRO A 627 -17.56 -1.81 -0.66
N TYR A 628 -16.79 -2.69 -1.30
CA TYR A 628 -17.17 -3.50 -2.45
C TYR A 628 -16.85 -4.98 -2.18
N GLY A 629 -17.38 -5.88 -2.99
CA GLY A 629 -17.23 -7.32 -2.80
C GLY A 629 -18.29 -8.13 -3.54
N LEU A 630 -17.98 -9.41 -3.72
CA LEU A 630 -18.85 -10.42 -4.31
C LEU A 630 -19.04 -11.55 -3.29
N ILE A 631 -20.26 -11.75 -2.82
CA ILE A 631 -20.62 -12.95 -2.04
C ILE A 631 -20.81 -14.09 -3.04
N VAL A 632 -20.33 -15.28 -2.68
CA VAL A 632 -20.44 -16.51 -3.47
C VAL A 632 -20.95 -17.60 -2.55
N SER A 633 -22.18 -18.07 -2.79
CA SER A 633 -22.74 -19.22 -2.06
C SER A 633 -22.14 -20.52 -2.59
N ASN A 634 -22.16 -20.70 -3.92
CA ASN A 634 -21.60 -21.87 -4.60
C ASN A 634 -21.20 -21.55 -6.06
N GLY A 635 -20.47 -22.46 -6.71
CA GLY A 635 -20.17 -22.43 -8.14
C GLY A 635 -18.68 -22.45 -8.49
N ILE A 636 -18.38 -22.28 -9.79
CA ILE A 636 -17.00 -22.17 -10.31
C ILE A 636 -16.81 -20.80 -10.95
N LEU A 637 -15.85 -20.03 -10.44
CA LEU A 637 -15.44 -18.72 -10.96
C LEU A 637 -14.05 -18.81 -11.59
N ASN A 638 -13.90 -18.24 -12.78
CA ASN A 638 -12.70 -18.24 -13.60
C ASN A 638 -12.29 -16.78 -13.89
N PHE A 639 -11.21 -16.34 -13.26
CA PHE A 639 -10.63 -15.00 -13.30
C PHE A 639 -9.56 -14.94 -14.41
N PRO A 640 -9.83 -14.26 -15.54
CA PRO A 640 -8.95 -14.34 -16.71
C PRO A 640 -7.64 -13.55 -16.49
N ILE A 641 -6.50 -14.23 -16.65
CA ILE A 641 -5.15 -13.68 -16.42
C ILE A 641 -4.51 -13.25 -17.76
N GLN A 642 -3.63 -12.24 -17.74
CA GLN A 642 -2.90 -11.75 -18.91
C GLN A 642 -1.42 -12.16 -18.88
N PHE A 643 -0.51 -11.29 -18.47
CA PHE A 643 0.93 -11.51 -18.53
C PHE A 643 1.58 -11.36 -17.14
N PRO A 644 1.26 -12.25 -16.17
CA PRO A 644 1.86 -12.20 -14.84
C PRO A 644 3.36 -12.44 -14.92
N VAL A 645 4.14 -11.73 -14.11
CA VAL A 645 5.59 -11.94 -14.02
C VAL A 645 5.89 -13.33 -13.43
N LEU A 646 7.03 -13.93 -13.75
CA LEU A 646 7.48 -15.16 -13.08
C LEU A 646 7.67 -14.90 -11.58
N HIS A 647 7.21 -15.82 -10.73
CA HIS A 647 7.16 -15.67 -9.28
C HIS A 647 6.29 -14.48 -8.78
N SER A 648 5.43 -13.91 -9.63
CA SER A 648 4.39 -12.97 -9.20
C SER A 648 3.37 -13.70 -8.33
N ASN A 649 3.12 -13.20 -7.12
CA ASN A 649 2.20 -13.76 -6.15
C ASN A 649 0.81 -13.15 -6.36
N ILE A 650 -0.16 -13.97 -6.75
CA ILE A 650 -1.58 -13.60 -6.84
C ILE A 650 -2.16 -13.63 -5.44
N CYS A 651 -2.45 -12.47 -4.86
CA CYS A 651 -3.06 -12.30 -3.56
C CYS A 651 -4.59 -12.21 -3.69
N ILE A 652 -5.30 -12.97 -2.85
CA ILE A 652 -6.77 -13.06 -2.82
C ILE A 652 -7.23 -12.78 -1.39
N TRP A 653 -7.95 -11.67 -1.20
CA TRP A 653 -8.57 -11.31 0.07
C TRP A 653 -10.04 -11.71 0.05
N PHE A 654 -10.46 -12.49 1.05
CA PHE A 654 -11.82 -13.02 1.14
C PHE A 654 -12.27 -13.18 2.59
N LYS A 655 -13.59 -13.20 2.83
CA LYS A 655 -14.20 -13.67 4.08
C LYS A 655 -14.58 -15.13 3.90
N ASP A 656 -14.08 -16.00 4.76
CA ASP A 656 -14.54 -17.37 4.91
C ASP A 656 -15.67 -17.38 5.95
N LEU A 657 -16.88 -17.72 5.52
CA LEU A 657 -18.08 -17.66 6.36
C LEU A 657 -18.23 -18.91 7.25
N SER A 658 -17.70 -20.05 6.81
CA SER A 658 -17.69 -21.30 7.58
C SER A 658 -16.46 -21.43 8.47
N ASN A 659 -15.42 -20.62 8.23
CA ASN A 659 -14.03 -20.76 8.69
C ASN A 659 -13.29 -22.02 8.19
N ASN A 660 -13.95 -22.86 7.38
CA ASN A 660 -13.50 -24.18 6.93
C ASN A 660 -13.30 -24.27 5.41
N PHE A 661 -13.21 -23.16 4.68
CA PHE A 661 -13.04 -23.17 3.22
C PHE A 661 -11.69 -23.80 2.80
N ASP A 662 -11.75 -24.86 2.00
CA ASP A 662 -10.54 -25.52 1.48
C ASP A 662 -9.90 -24.74 0.33
N LEU A 663 -8.65 -24.31 0.54
CA LEU A 663 -7.83 -23.55 -0.38
C LEU A 663 -7.42 -24.36 -1.63
N ASN A 664 -7.54 -25.69 -1.62
CA ASN A 664 -7.37 -26.54 -2.81
C ASN A 664 -8.37 -26.21 -3.94
N ASN A 665 -9.45 -25.49 -3.60
CA ASN A 665 -10.43 -24.96 -4.55
C ASN A 665 -9.95 -23.69 -5.28
N ILE A 666 -8.92 -23.02 -4.77
CA ILE A 666 -8.23 -21.91 -5.42
C ILE A 666 -7.03 -22.49 -6.18
N SER A 667 -6.97 -22.31 -7.50
CA SER A 667 -5.84 -22.83 -8.29
C SER A 667 -5.56 -22.05 -9.59
N LEU A 668 -4.30 -22.07 -10.01
CA LEU A 668 -3.80 -21.47 -11.25
C LEU A 668 -3.19 -22.56 -12.15
N TRP A 669 -3.29 -22.38 -13.47
CA TRP A 669 -2.78 -23.30 -14.50
C TRP A 669 -3.34 -24.75 -14.48
N ARG A 670 -4.34 -25.04 -13.63
CA ARG A 670 -4.93 -26.37 -13.46
C ARG A 670 -5.61 -26.83 -14.77
N HIS A 671 -4.99 -27.82 -15.41
CA HIS A 671 -5.32 -28.34 -16.75
C HIS A 671 -4.98 -27.44 -17.95
N GLY A 672 -4.14 -26.41 -17.78
CA GLY A 672 -3.82 -25.40 -18.81
C GLY A 672 -3.31 -25.93 -20.15
N ASN A 673 -2.49 -26.99 -20.14
CA ASN A 673 -1.86 -27.53 -21.34
C ASN A 673 -2.62 -28.77 -21.89
N LEU A 674 -3.67 -28.55 -22.68
CA LEU A 674 -4.37 -29.63 -23.39
C LEU A 674 -3.50 -30.37 -24.43
N GLU A 675 -2.52 -29.69 -25.04
CA GLU A 675 -1.60 -30.31 -25.99
C GLU A 675 -0.65 -31.32 -25.32
N GLN A 676 -0.09 -31.01 -24.15
CA GLN A 676 0.89 -31.88 -23.48
C GLN A 676 0.29 -33.22 -23.00
N LYS A 677 -1.03 -33.31 -22.81
CA LYS A 677 -1.74 -34.58 -22.51
C LYS A 677 -1.46 -35.69 -23.52
N LYS A 678 -1.05 -35.36 -24.76
CA LYS A 678 -0.81 -36.35 -25.82
C LYS A 678 0.52 -37.10 -25.73
N THR A 679 1.51 -36.65 -24.94
CA THR A 679 2.88 -37.22 -25.03
C THR A 679 3.71 -37.36 -23.75
N LYS A 680 3.55 -36.54 -22.69
CA LYS A 680 4.36 -36.67 -21.44
C LYS A 680 3.56 -36.28 -20.20
N GLY A 681 3.80 -36.96 -19.09
CA GLY A 681 3.11 -36.79 -17.79
C GLY A 681 3.47 -35.51 -17.02
N ASN A 682 3.69 -34.39 -17.71
CA ASN A 682 4.20 -33.14 -17.15
C ASN A 682 3.10 -32.11 -16.84
N ALA A 683 1.83 -32.45 -17.05
CA ALA A 683 0.70 -31.51 -17.02
C ALA A 683 0.40 -30.88 -15.63
N GLU A 684 1.05 -31.36 -14.57
CA GLU A 684 0.87 -30.88 -13.19
C GLU A 684 2.05 -30.04 -12.67
N LEU A 685 3.19 -30.01 -13.40
CA LEU A 685 4.46 -29.40 -12.93
C LEU A 685 4.39 -27.87 -12.66
N PHE A 686 3.39 -27.18 -13.20
CA PHE A 686 3.21 -25.73 -13.07
C PHE A 686 1.89 -25.35 -12.38
N VAL A 687 1.13 -26.32 -11.84
CA VAL A 687 -0.12 -26.03 -11.14
C VAL A 687 0.19 -25.39 -9.80
N SER A 688 -0.41 -24.24 -9.54
CA SER A 688 -0.27 -23.51 -8.28
C SER A 688 -1.60 -23.54 -7.53
N ILE A 689 -1.56 -23.68 -6.21
CA ILE A 689 -2.73 -23.84 -5.34
C ILE A 689 -2.72 -22.73 -4.29
N GLY A 690 -3.89 -22.37 -3.75
CA GLY A 690 -4.01 -21.39 -2.66
C GLY A 690 -3.32 -21.83 -1.37
N GLU A 691 -2.52 -20.94 -0.78
CA GLU A 691 -1.91 -21.08 0.55
C GLU A 691 -2.33 -19.89 1.42
N CYS A 692 -2.81 -20.13 2.65
CA CYS A 692 -3.33 -19.06 3.53
C CYS A 692 -2.20 -18.38 4.29
N VAL A 693 -1.85 -17.17 3.86
CA VAL A 693 -0.72 -16.39 4.40
C VAL A 693 -1.15 -15.47 5.54
N ILE A 694 -2.39 -14.96 5.52
CA ILE A 694 -2.91 -14.06 6.55
C ILE A 694 -4.29 -14.52 7.04
N ASP A 695 -4.46 -14.56 8.36
CA ASP A 695 -5.76 -14.69 9.03
C ASP A 695 -5.99 -13.44 9.89
N TYR A 696 -7.12 -12.75 9.71
CA TYR A 696 -7.41 -11.51 10.42
C TYR A 696 -8.29 -11.72 11.69
N GLY A 697 -8.55 -12.98 12.08
CA GLY A 697 -9.21 -13.31 13.36
C GLY A 697 -10.72 -13.03 13.42
N ASN A 698 -11.33 -12.56 12.33
CA ASN A 698 -12.75 -12.26 12.18
C ASN A 698 -13.39 -12.92 10.93
N GLY A 699 -12.81 -14.03 10.47
CA GLY A 699 -13.23 -14.78 9.27
C GLY A 699 -12.65 -14.24 7.96
N TYR A 700 -12.12 -13.02 7.92
CA TYR A 700 -11.31 -12.59 6.79
C TYR A 700 -9.97 -13.34 6.75
N LYS A 701 -9.52 -13.68 5.54
CA LYS A 701 -8.27 -14.39 5.22
C LYS A 701 -7.63 -13.80 3.95
N MET A 702 -6.32 -13.98 3.80
CA MET A 702 -5.60 -13.76 2.53
C MET A 702 -4.92 -15.05 2.09
N ALA A 703 -5.27 -15.52 0.89
CA ALA A 703 -4.56 -16.60 0.20
C ALA A 703 -3.58 -16.03 -0.83
N ILE A 704 -2.48 -16.73 -1.09
CA ILE A 704 -1.61 -16.48 -2.24
C ILE A 704 -1.55 -17.69 -3.19
N LEU A 705 -1.24 -17.44 -4.46
CA LEU A 705 -0.67 -18.43 -5.38
C LEU A 705 0.48 -17.79 -6.13
N GLN A 706 1.65 -18.43 -6.18
CA GLN A 706 2.77 -17.93 -6.97
C GLN A 706 2.67 -18.37 -8.44
N ASN A 707 2.90 -17.48 -9.40
CA ASN A 707 3.01 -17.84 -10.81
C ASN A 707 4.33 -18.60 -11.07
N LEU A 708 4.22 -19.92 -11.29
CA LEU A 708 5.35 -20.80 -11.63
C LEU A 708 5.59 -20.94 -13.15
N LYS A 709 4.74 -20.38 -14.03
CA LYS A 709 4.86 -20.54 -15.48
C LYS A 709 5.69 -19.41 -16.13
N TRP A 710 6.62 -19.80 -17.01
CA TRP A 710 7.48 -18.90 -17.78
C TRP A 710 6.82 -18.52 -19.13
N ASN A 711 6.40 -17.27 -19.27
CA ASN A 711 5.52 -16.85 -20.37
C ASN A 711 6.21 -16.64 -21.75
N ASN A 712 7.55 -16.59 -21.84
CA ASN A 712 8.23 -16.23 -23.08
C ASN A 712 8.52 -17.39 -24.06
N ASN A 713 8.38 -18.66 -23.61
CA ASN A 713 8.88 -19.83 -24.35
C ASN A 713 7.82 -20.89 -24.69
N ASP A 714 6.71 -20.96 -23.94
CA ASP A 714 5.54 -21.76 -24.28
C ASP A 714 4.59 -20.93 -25.17
N GLU A 715 3.93 -21.54 -26.15
CA GLU A 715 2.93 -20.89 -27.01
C GLU A 715 1.73 -20.38 -26.20
N PHE A 716 1.78 -19.11 -25.77
CA PHE A 716 0.83 -18.54 -24.81
C PHE A 716 -0.52 -18.21 -25.44
N ASN A 717 -1.37 -19.23 -25.57
CA ASN A 717 -2.68 -19.10 -26.18
C ASN A 717 -3.70 -18.43 -25.24
N LEU A 718 -3.86 -17.11 -25.42
CA LEU A 718 -4.83 -16.22 -24.77
C LEU A 718 -6.33 -16.58 -24.99
N GLU A 719 -6.64 -17.70 -25.66
CA GLU A 719 -8.01 -18.15 -25.93
C GLU A 719 -8.52 -19.25 -24.97
N ASN A 720 -7.73 -19.67 -23.98
CA ASN A 720 -8.04 -20.86 -23.19
C ASN A 720 -8.57 -20.55 -21.77
N LEU A 721 -9.73 -21.12 -21.42
CA LEU A 721 -10.29 -21.12 -20.05
C LEU A 721 -9.30 -21.68 -19.02
N TYR A 722 -8.58 -22.74 -19.38
CA TYR A 722 -7.67 -23.45 -18.46
C TYR A 722 -6.38 -22.65 -18.12
N SER A 723 -6.23 -21.44 -18.65
CA SER A 723 -5.19 -20.46 -18.27
C SER A 723 -5.65 -19.43 -17.23
N SER A 724 -6.91 -19.47 -16.79
CA SER A 724 -7.43 -18.55 -15.75
C SER A 724 -7.03 -18.97 -14.33
N LEU A 725 -7.12 -18.02 -13.39
CA LEU A 725 -7.21 -18.33 -11.95
C LEU A 725 -8.62 -18.88 -11.69
N LYS A 726 -8.72 -20.10 -11.18
CA LYS A 726 -9.98 -20.77 -10.84
C LYS A 726 -10.23 -20.74 -9.34
N ILE A 727 -11.45 -20.38 -8.94
CA ILE A 727 -11.97 -20.50 -7.57
C ILE A 727 -13.26 -21.32 -7.64
N ILE A 728 -13.25 -22.48 -6.99
CA ILE A 728 -14.45 -23.30 -6.77
C ILE A 728 -15.02 -22.95 -5.38
N VAL A 729 -16.33 -22.88 -5.24
CA VAL A 729 -17.01 -22.64 -3.96
C VAL A 729 -18.06 -23.74 -3.73
N PRO A 730 -17.82 -24.65 -2.77
CA PRO A 730 -18.84 -25.55 -2.23
C PRO A 730 -19.90 -24.80 -1.43
N GLU A 731 -21.14 -25.26 -1.47
CA GLU A 731 -22.30 -24.65 -0.79
C GLU A 731 -22.18 -24.70 0.74
N GLU A 732 -21.41 -25.66 1.25
CA GLU A 732 -21.08 -25.85 2.66
C GLU A 732 -20.02 -24.86 3.18
N THR A 733 -19.30 -24.19 2.27
CA THR A 733 -18.22 -23.25 2.61
C THR A 733 -18.31 -21.97 1.77
N PRO A 734 -19.37 -21.16 1.92
CA PRO A 734 -19.56 -19.94 1.15
C PRO A 734 -18.54 -18.86 1.55
N ILE A 735 -18.23 -17.96 0.62
CA ILE A 735 -17.18 -16.93 0.80
C ILE A 735 -17.61 -15.54 0.31
N ILE A 736 -16.95 -14.49 0.80
CA ILE A 736 -17.07 -13.13 0.27
C ILE A 736 -15.73 -12.69 -0.31
N LEU A 737 -15.61 -12.60 -1.63
CA LEU A 737 -14.42 -12.06 -2.29
C LEU A 737 -14.37 -10.53 -2.13
N LYS A 738 -13.19 -10.00 -1.78
CA LYS A 738 -12.97 -8.57 -1.50
C LYS A 738 -11.93 -7.92 -2.41
N ALA A 739 -10.86 -8.63 -2.75
CA ALA A 739 -9.89 -8.19 -3.75
C ALA A 739 -9.10 -9.37 -4.34
N ILE A 740 -8.69 -9.26 -5.61
CA ILE A 740 -7.74 -10.16 -6.27
C ILE A 740 -6.73 -9.32 -7.05
N GLN A 741 -5.45 -9.39 -6.70
CA GLN A 741 -4.36 -8.54 -7.24
C GLN A 741 -3.07 -9.37 -7.30
N ALA A 742 -2.06 -8.95 -8.07
CA ALA A 742 -0.79 -9.68 -8.20
C ALA A 742 0.41 -8.82 -7.80
N TYR A 743 1.44 -9.41 -7.19
CA TYR A 743 2.59 -8.70 -6.63
C TYR A 743 3.92 -9.43 -6.84
N SER A 744 4.94 -8.67 -7.23
CA SER A 744 6.33 -9.12 -7.29
C SER A 744 7.15 -8.52 -6.12
N GLY A 745 8.28 -9.12 -5.76
CA GLY A 745 9.19 -8.60 -4.71
C GLY A 745 8.68 -8.67 -3.26
N GLY A 746 7.44 -9.12 -3.05
CA GLY A 746 6.79 -9.22 -1.74
C GLY A 746 5.29 -9.44 -1.87
N VAL A 747 4.56 -9.31 -0.76
CA VAL A 747 3.09 -9.19 -0.73
C VAL A 747 2.65 -8.13 0.30
N PRO A 748 1.65 -7.29 -0.01
CA PRO A 748 1.09 -6.36 0.96
C PRO A 748 0.13 -7.08 1.90
N ILE A 749 -0.06 -6.56 3.12
CA ILE A 749 -1.00 -7.12 4.09
C ILE A 749 -2.44 -6.60 3.88
N PHE A 750 -2.62 -5.52 3.12
CA PHE A 750 -3.94 -5.01 2.70
C PHE A 750 -3.96 -4.82 1.17
N PRO A 751 -5.13 -4.99 0.51
CA PRO A 751 -5.24 -4.77 -0.93
C PRO A 751 -5.08 -3.28 -1.26
N MET A 752 -4.46 -2.97 -2.40
CA MET A 752 -4.40 -1.59 -2.89
C MET A 752 -5.74 -1.16 -3.47
N ASN A 753 -6.05 0.15 -3.42
CA ASN A 753 -7.21 0.71 -4.09
C ASN A 753 -7.01 0.66 -5.61
N LEU A 754 -7.88 -0.04 -6.33
CA LEU A 754 -7.91 -0.03 -7.79
C LEU A 754 -8.80 1.12 -8.28
N ASN A 755 -8.27 1.96 -9.18
CA ASN A 755 -9.04 3.04 -9.81
C ASN A 755 -9.15 2.78 -11.31
N TYR A 756 -10.10 1.93 -11.70
CA TYR A 756 -10.37 1.58 -13.09
C TYR A 756 -11.78 1.96 -13.51
N ILE A 757 -11.92 2.32 -14.79
CA ILE A 757 -13.21 2.46 -15.46
C ILE A 757 -13.47 1.15 -16.22
N PRO A 758 -14.60 0.47 -16.01
CA PRO A 758 -14.89 -0.81 -16.66
C PRO A 758 -15.06 -0.65 -18.17
N GLU A 759 -14.63 -1.64 -18.93
CA GLU A 759 -14.75 -1.71 -20.39
C GLU A 759 -15.85 -2.69 -20.80
N SER A 760 -16.94 -2.20 -21.40
CA SER A 760 -18.03 -3.06 -21.91
C SER A 760 -18.33 -2.75 -23.37
N ALA A 761 -18.50 -3.81 -24.18
CA ALA A 761 -19.15 -3.74 -25.48
C ALA A 761 -20.64 -4.09 -25.39
N ASP A 762 -21.10 -4.62 -24.26
CA ASP A 762 -22.45 -5.15 -24.09
C ASP A 762 -23.40 -4.16 -23.38
N ASN A 763 -24.67 -4.18 -23.80
CA ASN A 763 -25.75 -3.31 -23.33
C ASN A 763 -26.52 -3.91 -22.12
N CYS A 764 -26.04 -5.02 -21.55
CA CYS A 764 -26.69 -5.74 -20.46
C CYS A 764 -25.84 -5.78 -19.17
N ILE A 765 -26.46 -6.14 -18.05
CA ILE A 765 -25.82 -6.16 -16.73
C ILE A 765 -24.84 -7.32 -16.59
N TRP A 766 -25.11 -8.48 -17.20
CA TRP A 766 -24.24 -9.67 -17.22
C TRP A 766 -24.06 -10.20 -18.65
N GLY A 767 -22.94 -10.85 -18.94
CA GLY A 767 -22.53 -11.21 -20.31
C GLY A 767 -23.41 -12.24 -21.03
N ASN A 768 -23.40 -12.16 -22.37
CA ASN A 768 -24.21 -12.99 -23.26
C ASN A 768 -23.61 -14.38 -23.62
N ILE A 769 -22.42 -14.74 -23.13
CA ILE A 769 -21.71 -15.97 -23.55
C ILE A 769 -22.08 -17.17 -22.68
N HIS A 770 -22.53 -18.26 -23.33
CA HIS A 770 -22.83 -19.55 -22.71
C HIS A 770 -21.54 -20.40 -22.54
N PRO A 771 -21.26 -21.01 -21.37
CA PRO A 771 -19.97 -21.66 -21.10
C PRO A 771 -19.70 -22.88 -21.99
N SER A 772 -20.71 -23.71 -22.27
CA SER A 772 -20.58 -24.86 -23.18
C SER A 772 -20.66 -24.54 -24.68
N SER A 773 -20.61 -23.27 -25.09
CA SER A 773 -20.81 -22.85 -26.50
C SER A 773 -19.71 -23.29 -27.50
N GLY A 774 -18.70 -24.05 -27.05
CA GLY A 774 -17.58 -24.54 -27.88
C GLY A 774 -16.61 -23.45 -28.33
N LYS A 775 -16.99 -22.17 -28.23
CA LYS A 775 -16.08 -21.05 -28.38
C LYS A 775 -15.05 -21.09 -27.26
N LYS A 776 -13.79 -21.26 -27.65
CA LYS A 776 -12.64 -20.83 -26.85
C LYS A 776 -12.92 -19.42 -26.31
N LEU A 777 -12.95 -19.26 -24.98
CA LEU A 777 -13.10 -17.96 -24.35
C LEU A 777 -11.81 -17.17 -24.48
N GLY A 778 -11.69 -16.47 -25.61
CA GLY A 778 -10.75 -15.39 -25.77
C GLY A 778 -10.81 -14.42 -24.59
N LEU A 779 -9.65 -14.20 -23.96
CA LEU A 779 -9.35 -12.92 -23.29
C LEU A 779 -9.60 -11.72 -24.22
N MET A 780 -9.65 -12.01 -25.52
CA MET A 780 -9.91 -11.16 -26.68
C MET A 780 -11.41 -11.08 -27.09
N GLN A 781 -12.36 -11.77 -26.43
CA GLN A 781 -13.79 -11.80 -26.81
C GLN A 781 -14.72 -11.43 -25.63
N ASN A 782 -15.19 -10.18 -25.62
CA ASN A 782 -16.29 -9.60 -24.82
C ASN A 782 -16.83 -10.46 -23.65
N ILE A 783 -16.04 -10.59 -22.58
CA ILE A 783 -16.46 -11.10 -21.26
C ILE A 783 -17.17 -9.96 -20.48
N GLY A 784 -18.05 -9.24 -21.18
CA GLY A 784 -18.68 -8.01 -20.71
C GLY A 784 -19.82 -8.25 -19.71
N GLY A 785 -20.28 -7.16 -19.09
CA GLY A 785 -21.34 -7.18 -18.07
C GLY A 785 -20.79 -7.03 -16.66
N GLY A 786 -21.21 -5.94 -16.00
CA GLY A 786 -21.07 -5.71 -14.58
C GLY A 786 -22.30 -5.00 -14.02
N ILE A 787 -22.43 -5.02 -12.69
CA ILE A 787 -23.48 -4.33 -11.94
C ILE A 787 -23.12 -2.83 -11.88
N PHE A 788 -23.34 -2.18 -13.02
CA PHE A 788 -23.21 -0.74 -13.22
C PHE A 788 -24.56 -0.07 -12.94
N PHE A 789 -24.58 0.85 -11.98
CA PHE A 789 -25.74 1.67 -11.63
C PHE A 789 -25.82 2.94 -12.47
N ILE A 790 -26.97 3.64 -12.41
CA ILE A 790 -27.13 4.96 -13.02
C ILE A 790 -26.04 5.90 -12.51
N GLY A 791 -25.38 6.62 -13.42
CA GLY A 791 -24.24 7.48 -13.11
C GLY A 791 -22.86 6.79 -13.14
N ASP A 792 -22.77 5.46 -13.19
CA ASP A 792 -21.47 4.80 -13.40
C ASP A 792 -20.92 5.12 -14.81
N ILE A 793 -19.61 5.37 -14.89
CA ILE A 793 -18.88 5.61 -16.14
C ILE A 793 -18.36 4.28 -16.68
N ILE A 794 -18.48 4.06 -17.99
CA ILE A 794 -18.01 2.87 -18.71
C ILE A 794 -17.21 3.28 -19.95
N ASN A 795 -16.06 2.66 -20.15
CA ASN A 795 -15.25 2.79 -21.36
C ASN A 795 -15.77 1.85 -22.47
N PRO A 796 -15.65 2.24 -23.75
CA PRO A 796 -15.88 1.31 -24.86
C PRO A 796 -14.85 0.19 -24.79
N TRP A 797 -15.30 -1.07 -24.88
CA TRP A 797 -14.40 -2.22 -24.83
C TRP A 797 -13.41 -2.23 -26.00
N ILE A 798 -12.13 -2.38 -25.68
CA ILE A 798 -11.06 -2.55 -26.66
C ILE A 798 -10.71 -4.04 -26.74
N GLY A 799 -11.10 -4.65 -27.85
CA GLY A 799 -10.58 -5.94 -28.28
C GLY A 799 -9.12 -5.82 -28.72
N VAL A 800 -8.29 -6.72 -28.22
CA VAL A 800 -6.93 -7.01 -28.74
C VAL A 800 -7.04 -8.29 -29.58
N THR A 801 -6.09 -8.61 -30.46
CA THR A 801 -6.01 -10.00 -30.99
C THR A 801 -4.60 -10.56 -30.98
N SER A 802 -4.49 -11.79 -30.50
CA SER A 802 -3.25 -12.56 -30.48
C SER A 802 -3.01 -13.28 -31.82
N ARG A 803 -2.67 -12.52 -32.86
CA ARG A 803 -1.93 -13.07 -34.01
C ARG A 803 -0.44 -12.89 -33.81
N HIS A 804 0.25 -14.01 -33.70
CA HIS A 804 1.71 -14.09 -33.59
C HIS A 804 2.40 -13.56 -34.84
N ASP A 805 3.57 -12.97 -34.62
CA ASP A 805 4.80 -13.30 -35.34
C ASP A 805 6.00 -12.91 -34.45
N PHE A 806 5.94 -11.76 -33.75
CA PHE A 806 6.96 -11.31 -32.79
C PHE A 806 6.36 -10.68 -31.53
N TYR A 807 6.66 -11.25 -30.36
CA TYR A 807 6.74 -10.71 -28.97
C TYR A 807 5.92 -9.47 -28.52
N SER A 808 4.83 -9.10 -29.19
CA SER A 808 3.98 -7.96 -28.85
C SER A 808 2.53 -8.27 -29.23
N PRO A 809 1.54 -8.01 -28.36
CA PRO A 809 0.14 -8.19 -28.71
C PRO A 809 -0.28 -7.16 -29.76
N ASN A 810 -0.72 -7.61 -30.94
CA ASN A 810 -1.25 -6.73 -31.97
C ASN A 810 -2.60 -6.14 -31.52
N ILE A 811 -2.62 -4.85 -31.16
CA ILE A 811 -3.83 -4.11 -30.77
C ILE A 811 -4.65 -3.78 -32.02
N SER A 812 -5.35 -4.78 -32.54
CA SER A 812 -6.31 -4.62 -33.62
C SER A 812 -7.66 -4.15 -33.09
N TRP A 813 -8.01 -2.88 -33.31
CA TRP A 813 -9.31 -2.32 -32.94
C TRP A 813 -10.47 -3.09 -33.61
N GLN A 814 -11.04 -4.07 -32.90
CA GLN A 814 -12.22 -4.77 -33.37
C GLN A 814 -13.44 -3.83 -33.31
N LYS A 815 -14.11 -3.66 -34.46
CA LYS A 815 -15.39 -2.93 -34.52
C LYS A 815 -16.52 -3.81 -34.00
N ASP A 816 -16.74 -3.78 -32.69
CA ASP A 816 -18.07 -4.10 -32.15
C ASP A 816 -19.06 -2.95 -32.47
N ALA A 817 -20.36 -3.26 -32.40
CA ALA A 817 -21.38 -2.63 -33.25
C ALA A 817 -21.76 -1.15 -32.94
N VAL A 818 -21.11 -0.45 -32.00
CA VAL A 818 -21.51 0.91 -31.58
C VAL A 818 -20.36 1.92 -31.70
N SER A 819 -20.54 2.93 -32.56
CA SER A 819 -19.46 3.60 -33.30
C SER A 819 -18.68 4.72 -32.59
N THR A 820 -18.63 4.72 -31.25
CA THR A 820 -18.07 5.82 -30.43
C THR A 820 -16.92 5.39 -29.52
N ASN A 821 -15.71 5.93 -29.74
CA ASN A 821 -14.52 5.67 -28.91
C ASN A 821 -14.47 6.51 -27.61
N MET A 822 -15.61 6.98 -27.07
CA MET A 822 -15.65 7.84 -25.88
C MET A 822 -16.29 7.12 -24.69
N PRO A 823 -15.89 7.44 -23.44
CA PRO A 823 -16.58 6.98 -22.24
C PRO A 823 -18.06 7.36 -22.24
N ARG A 824 -18.87 6.56 -21.57
CA ARG A 824 -20.33 6.69 -21.47
C ARG A 824 -20.77 6.69 -20.02
N ILE A 825 -21.85 7.40 -19.73
CA ILE A 825 -22.52 7.36 -18.41
C ILE A 825 -23.76 6.48 -18.53
N VAL A 826 -23.98 5.55 -17.60
CA VAL A 826 -25.21 4.75 -17.53
C VAL A 826 -26.39 5.66 -17.18
N GLU A 827 -27.42 5.66 -18.03
CA GLU A 827 -28.60 6.52 -17.88
C GLU A 827 -29.79 5.75 -17.28
N SER A 828 -30.14 4.60 -17.85
CA SER A 828 -31.30 3.79 -17.50
C SER A 828 -31.23 2.40 -18.14
N GLY A 829 -32.16 1.51 -17.84
CA GLY A 829 -32.28 0.18 -18.46
C GLY A 829 -31.36 -0.89 -17.84
N SER A 830 -31.93 -2.08 -17.67
CA SER A 830 -31.45 -3.06 -16.70
C SER A 830 -31.33 -4.50 -17.23
N CYS A 831 -31.44 -4.73 -18.54
CA CYS A 831 -31.50 -6.09 -19.09
C CYS A 831 -30.28 -6.95 -18.73
N ILE A 832 -30.51 -8.25 -18.52
CA ILE A 832 -29.49 -9.25 -18.22
C ILE A 832 -29.15 -10.08 -19.47
N GLY A 833 -27.92 -10.62 -19.55
CA GLY A 833 -27.47 -11.42 -20.70
C GLY A 833 -28.37 -12.63 -20.97
N MET A 834 -28.55 -12.98 -22.25
CA MET A 834 -29.55 -13.94 -22.75
C MET A 834 -29.54 -15.30 -22.03
N PHE A 835 -28.37 -15.76 -21.58
CA PHE A 835 -28.22 -17.01 -20.82
C PHE A 835 -28.84 -16.96 -19.42
N PHE A 836 -28.68 -15.84 -18.71
CA PHE A 836 -29.25 -15.60 -17.38
C PHE A 836 -30.70 -15.10 -17.45
N CYS A 837 -31.21 -14.86 -18.66
CA CYS A 837 -32.50 -14.27 -18.93
C CYS A 837 -33.64 -15.30 -18.77
N LYS A 838 -33.95 -15.68 -17.53
CA LYS A 838 -34.87 -16.77 -17.19
C LYS A 838 -36.30 -16.28 -16.91
N VAL A 839 -37.27 -17.20 -17.03
CA VAL A 839 -38.64 -17.04 -16.52
C VAL A 839 -38.82 -18.02 -15.36
N PHE A 840 -39.27 -17.52 -14.21
CA PHE A 840 -39.44 -18.31 -12.99
C PHE A 840 -40.54 -17.72 -12.09
N THR A 841 -40.86 -18.40 -11.00
CA THR A 841 -41.91 -17.99 -10.06
C THR A 841 -41.32 -17.78 -8.68
N VAL A 842 -41.76 -16.73 -7.98
CA VAL A 842 -41.41 -16.43 -6.59
C VAL A 842 -42.67 -16.33 -5.73
N VAL A 843 -42.54 -16.55 -4.42
CA VAL A 843 -43.64 -16.46 -3.45
C VAL A 843 -43.49 -15.19 -2.62
N VAL A 844 -44.55 -14.42 -2.41
CA VAL A 844 -44.54 -13.35 -1.39
C VAL A 844 -44.53 -13.97 0.01
N ASN A 845 -43.49 -13.70 0.78
CA ASN A 845 -43.30 -14.23 2.14
C ASN A 845 -43.85 -13.31 3.22
N ASN A 846 -43.67 -11.99 3.05
CA ASN A 846 -44.07 -10.97 4.01
C ASN A 846 -44.30 -9.62 3.30
N VAL A 847 -45.07 -8.73 3.93
CA VAL A 847 -45.41 -7.39 3.42
C VAL A 847 -45.26 -6.38 4.57
N ASN A 848 -44.56 -5.28 4.31
CA ASN A 848 -44.45 -4.16 5.25
C ASN A 848 -45.05 -2.90 4.62
N GLU A 849 -46.26 -2.55 5.06
CA GLU A 849 -47.02 -1.41 4.52
C GLU A 849 -46.43 -0.06 4.94
N GLU A 850 -45.92 0.06 6.18
CA GLU A 850 -45.34 1.31 6.71
C GLU A 850 -44.10 1.78 5.92
N LEU A 851 -43.26 0.83 5.50
CA LEU A 851 -42.06 1.08 4.70
C LEU A 851 -42.29 0.88 3.19
N ASN A 852 -43.49 0.44 2.79
CA ASN A 852 -43.85 0.08 1.41
C ASN A 852 -42.86 -0.94 0.78
N LEU A 853 -42.67 -2.08 1.44
CA LEU A 853 -41.74 -3.15 1.04
C LEU A 853 -42.43 -4.52 0.95
N THR A 854 -41.95 -5.36 0.03
CA THR A 854 -42.35 -6.78 -0.06
C THR A 854 -41.15 -7.70 0.16
N GLU A 855 -41.28 -8.73 0.98
CA GLU A 855 -40.33 -9.84 1.08
C GLU A 855 -40.79 -11.00 0.18
N ILE A 856 -39.90 -11.51 -0.67
CA ILE A 856 -40.16 -12.68 -1.52
C ILE A 856 -39.21 -13.84 -1.20
N THR A 857 -39.67 -15.06 -1.45
CA THR A 857 -38.90 -16.30 -1.39
C THR A 857 -38.73 -16.88 -2.79
N VAL A 858 -37.48 -17.18 -3.16
CA VAL A 858 -37.07 -17.73 -4.46
C VAL A 858 -36.75 -19.22 -4.32
N SER A 859 -36.97 -20.00 -5.39
CA SER A 859 -36.62 -21.43 -5.39
C SER A 859 -35.12 -21.64 -5.65
N ALA A 860 -34.47 -22.63 -5.02
CA ALA A 860 -33.01 -22.78 -5.05
C ALA A 860 -32.42 -22.86 -6.47
N LYS A 861 -33.08 -23.58 -7.38
CA LYS A 861 -32.73 -23.70 -8.82
C LYS A 861 -32.84 -22.38 -9.62
N ASP A 862 -33.39 -21.33 -9.03
CA ASP A 862 -33.64 -20.03 -9.64
C ASP A 862 -32.82 -18.89 -9.00
N LEU A 863 -32.05 -19.17 -7.93
CA LEU A 863 -31.16 -18.19 -7.29
C LEU A 863 -30.07 -17.65 -8.24
N PRO A 864 -29.41 -18.45 -9.11
CA PRO A 864 -28.41 -17.95 -10.07
C PRO A 864 -28.96 -17.14 -11.26
N TYR A 865 -30.11 -16.47 -11.06
CA TYR A 865 -30.84 -15.70 -12.08
C TYR A 865 -31.49 -14.43 -11.49
N ILE A 866 -31.10 -14.03 -10.28
CA ILE A 866 -31.61 -12.86 -9.53
C ILE A 866 -30.44 -12.22 -8.74
N TYR A 867 -30.31 -10.89 -8.80
CA TYR A 867 -29.15 -10.14 -8.28
C TYR A 867 -29.55 -8.78 -7.73
N VAL A 868 -28.99 -8.35 -6.60
CA VAL A 868 -29.20 -6.98 -6.10
C VAL A 868 -28.63 -5.98 -7.11
N GLY A 869 -29.46 -5.02 -7.52
CA GLY A 869 -29.14 -4.09 -8.61
C GLY A 869 -29.71 -4.46 -9.98
N VAL A 870 -30.34 -5.63 -10.13
CA VAL A 870 -31.20 -5.97 -11.28
C VAL A 870 -32.66 -5.96 -10.80
N PRO A 871 -33.58 -5.20 -11.41
CA PRO A 871 -34.98 -5.22 -11.02
C PRO A 871 -35.66 -6.52 -11.48
N LEU A 872 -36.76 -6.88 -10.80
CA LEU A 872 -37.64 -7.96 -11.24
C LEU A 872 -38.72 -7.41 -12.17
N CYS A 873 -38.81 -7.94 -13.38
CA CYS A 873 -40.02 -7.77 -14.19
C CYS A 873 -41.08 -8.77 -13.73
N ILE A 874 -42.14 -8.28 -13.10
CA ILE A 874 -43.30 -9.09 -12.72
C ILE A 874 -44.29 -9.06 -13.87
N SER A 875 -44.27 -10.10 -14.71
CA SER A 875 -45.13 -10.18 -15.90
C SER A 875 -46.58 -10.53 -15.55
N SER A 876 -46.81 -11.21 -14.43
CA SER A 876 -48.16 -11.45 -13.89
C SER A 876 -48.14 -11.83 -12.41
N THR A 877 -49.19 -11.42 -11.71
CA THR A 877 -49.60 -11.93 -10.39
C THR A 877 -50.84 -12.82 -10.54
N SER A 878 -51.17 -13.61 -9.52
CA SER A 878 -52.44 -14.38 -9.49
C SER A 878 -53.72 -13.53 -9.40
N THR A 879 -53.59 -12.20 -9.26
CA THR A 879 -54.69 -11.24 -9.01
C THR A 879 -54.69 -10.03 -9.97
N SER A 880 -53.95 -10.13 -11.08
CA SER A 880 -53.89 -9.18 -12.22
C SER A 880 -53.37 -7.77 -11.94
N THR A 881 -52.05 -7.61 -12.00
CA THR A 881 -51.39 -6.39 -12.53
C THR A 881 -49.97 -6.74 -13.00
N SER A 882 -49.42 -6.00 -13.98
CA SER A 882 -48.07 -6.22 -14.51
C SER A 882 -47.16 -5.02 -14.24
N THR A 883 -46.12 -5.20 -13.42
CA THR A 883 -45.13 -4.18 -13.07
C THR A 883 -43.76 -4.55 -13.64
N CYS A 884 -43.33 -3.82 -14.67
CA CYS A 884 -42.28 -4.27 -15.59
C CYS A 884 -40.84 -4.16 -15.03
N GLU A 885 -40.57 -3.29 -14.07
CA GLU A 885 -39.27 -3.22 -13.37
C GLU A 885 -39.49 -2.85 -11.89
N VAL A 886 -39.40 -3.83 -10.98
CA VAL A 886 -39.48 -3.64 -9.52
C VAL A 886 -38.09 -3.76 -8.91
N SER A 887 -37.64 -2.73 -8.19
CA SER A 887 -36.28 -2.69 -7.62
C SER A 887 -36.08 -3.70 -6.48
N ILE A 888 -35.02 -4.49 -6.55
CA ILE A 888 -34.50 -5.28 -5.43
C ILE A 888 -33.62 -4.37 -4.58
N LEU A 889 -33.96 -4.22 -3.29
CA LEU A 889 -33.18 -3.42 -2.34
C LEU A 889 -32.04 -4.23 -1.70
N SER A 890 -32.33 -5.49 -1.35
CA SER A 890 -31.36 -6.41 -0.77
C SER A 890 -31.80 -7.86 -0.90
N ARG A 891 -30.83 -8.76 -0.91
CA ARG A 891 -31.02 -10.16 -0.51
C ARG A 891 -30.89 -10.23 1.02
N ILE A 892 -31.71 -11.05 1.67
CA ILE A 892 -31.58 -11.28 3.11
C ILE A 892 -30.35 -12.17 3.33
N ILE A 893 -29.48 -11.74 4.24
CA ILE A 893 -28.25 -12.44 4.63
C ILE A 893 -28.43 -12.87 6.09
N GLU A 894 -28.31 -14.17 6.37
CA GLU A 894 -28.42 -14.73 7.72
C GLU A 894 -27.11 -15.47 8.04
N ASP A 895 -26.51 -15.16 9.19
CA ASP A 895 -25.17 -15.62 9.59
C ASP A 895 -24.04 -15.38 8.55
N GLY A 896 -24.24 -14.41 7.65
CA GLY A 896 -23.32 -14.10 6.56
C GLY A 896 -23.59 -14.89 5.26
N ILE A 897 -24.41 -15.94 5.33
CA ILE A 897 -24.81 -16.77 4.18
C ILE A 897 -25.97 -16.10 3.44
N LEU A 898 -25.98 -16.20 2.11
CA LEU A 898 -27.10 -15.72 1.31
C LEU A 898 -28.33 -16.62 1.48
N THR A 899 -29.42 -16.08 2.00
CA THR A 899 -30.69 -16.81 2.04
C THR A 899 -31.31 -16.89 0.64
N ASN A 900 -32.42 -17.62 0.50
CA ASN A 900 -33.24 -17.59 -0.71
C ASN A 900 -34.30 -16.46 -0.72
N ARG A 901 -34.18 -15.46 0.18
CA ARG A 901 -35.18 -14.40 0.39
C ARG A 901 -34.65 -13.02 0.00
N TYR A 902 -35.51 -12.17 -0.55
CA TYR A 902 -35.17 -10.84 -1.06
C TYR A 902 -36.22 -9.79 -0.68
N ILE A 903 -35.77 -8.55 -0.50
CA ILE A 903 -36.61 -7.37 -0.24
C ILE A 903 -36.76 -6.54 -1.52
N LEU A 904 -38.01 -6.26 -1.88
CA LEU A 904 -38.42 -5.45 -3.03
C LEU A 904 -38.99 -4.10 -2.58
N THR A 905 -38.80 -3.08 -3.41
CA THR A 905 -39.51 -1.79 -3.26
C THR A 905 -40.95 -1.90 -3.74
N GLY A 906 -41.91 -1.42 -2.95
CA GLY A 906 -43.33 -1.44 -3.27
C GLY A 906 -44.05 -2.71 -2.80
N ILE A 907 -45.37 -2.60 -2.61
CA ILE A 907 -46.23 -3.77 -2.39
C ILE A 907 -46.56 -4.41 -3.74
N VAL A 908 -46.12 -5.65 -3.97
CA VAL A 908 -46.31 -6.37 -5.27
C VAL A 908 -47.27 -7.55 -5.20
N GLY A 909 -47.81 -7.86 -4.02
CA GLY A 909 -48.81 -8.90 -3.81
C GLY A 909 -49.04 -9.15 -2.32
N GLU A 910 -50.12 -9.84 -1.98
CA GLU A 910 -50.41 -10.29 -0.62
C GLU A 910 -49.54 -11.51 -0.23
N ILE A 911 -49.41 -11.80 1.07
CA ILE A 911 -48.64 -12.95 1.57
C ILE A 911 -49.19 -14.26 0.98
N GLY A 912 -48.29 -15.09 0.44
CA GLY A 912 -48.62 -16.32 -0.29
C GLY A 912 -48.86 -16.13 -1.80
N THR A 913 -48.91 -14.91 -2.33
CA THR A 913 -49.06 -14.64 -3.77
C THR A 913 -47.91 -15.24 -4.58
N LEU A 914 -48.25 -15.92 -5.68
CA LEU A 914 -47.28 -16.34 -6.70
C LEU A 914 -47.08 -15.23 -7.74
N LEU A 915 -45.82 -14.80 -7.90
CA LEU A 915 -45.41 -13.77 -8.84
C LEU A 915 -44.59 -14.42 -9.96
N VAL A 916 -44.99 -14.22 -11.22
CA VAL A 916 -44.22 -14.69 -12.38
C VAL A 916 -43.19 -13.63 -12.77
N VAL A 917 -41.92 -13.96 -12.61
CA VAL A 917 -40.78 -13.13 -12.98
C VAL A 917 -40.34 -13.49 -14.39
N ASN A 918 -40.27 -12.49 -15.28
CA ASN A 918 -39.81 -12.66 -16.66
C ASN A 918 -38.65 -11.70 -16.98
N GLN A 919 -37.42 -12.15 -16.74
CA GLN A 919 -36.20 -11.34 -16.98
C GLN A 919 -36.01 -10.93 -18.46
N ARG A 920 -36.77 -11.51 -19.40
CA ARG A 920 -36.72 -11.20 -20.84
C ARG A 920 -37.42 -9.90 -21.22
N MET A 921 -38.13 -9.26 -20.29
CA MET A 921 -38.87 -8.02 -20.49
C MET A 921 -38.14 -6.77 -19.96
N LEU A 922 -36.99 -6.93 -19.31
CA LEU A 922 -36.18 -5.81 -18.82
C LEU A 922 -35.65 -4.93 -19.97
N ALA A 923 -35.64 -3.61 -19.77
CA ALA A 923 -35.26 -2.65 -20.79
C ALA A 923 -33.74 -2.71 -21.09
N ALA A 924 -33.36 -2.55 -22.37
CA ALA A 924 -31.95 -2.46 -22.74
C ALA A 924 -31.27 -1.22 -22.14
N ARG A 925 -30.02 -1.36 -21.65
CA ARG A 925 -29.31 -0.25 -21.00
C ARG A 925 -29.05 0.89 -22.00
N LYS A 926 -29.39 2.11 -21.57
CA LYS A 926 -29.15 3.37 -22.27
C LYS A 926 -27.95 4.10 -21.68
N TYR A 927 -27.35 4.94 -22.51
CA TYR A 927 -26.11 5.65 -22.21
C TYR A 927 -26.20 7.11 -22.62
N VAL A 928 -25.80 8.01 -21.73
CA VAL A 928 -25.46 9.38 -22.13
C VAL A 928 -24.14 9.33 -22.90
N GLY A 929 -24.17 9.74 -24.17
CA GLY A 929 -23.13 9.40 -25.15
C GLY A 929 -22.98 10.38 -26.31
N GLY A 930 -23.01 11.69 -26.04
CA GLY A 930 -22.72 12.74 -27.02
C GLY A 930 -23.44 14.05 -26.74
N TYR A 931 -22.84 15.18 -27.12
CA TYR A 931 -23.50 16.48 -27.11
C TYR A 931 -24.54 16.55 -28.24
N ALA A 932 -25.81 16.36 -27.89
CA ALA A 932 -26.93 16.67 -28.77
C ALA A 932 -27.20 18.18 -28.73
N PHE A 933 -26.57 18.94 -29.62
CA PHE A 933 -26.90 20.35 -29.83
C PHE A 933 -28.31 20.46 -30.43
N GLY A 934 -29.33 20.66 -29.59
CA GLY A 934 -30.71 20.89 -30.02
C GLY A 934 -30.88 22.21 -30.78
N SER A 935 -30.04 23.20 -30.44
CA SER A 935 -29.81 24.42 -31.21
C SER A 935 -28.38 24.91 -30.96
N ILE A 936 -27.87 25.72 -31.90
CA ILE A 936 -26.70 26.59 -31.70
C ILE A 936 -27.15 27.96 -32.20
N GLU A 937 -27.21 28.94 -31.31
CA GLU A 937 -27.56 30.32 -31.65
C GLU A 937 -26.26 31.15 -31.67
N ILE A 938 -26.03 31.87 -32.77
CA ILE A 938 -24.76 32.55 -33.05
C ILE A 938 -25.09 34.00 -33.40
N ASN A 939 -24.81 34.92 -32.47
CA ASN A 939 -25.05 36.35 -32.72
C ASN A 939 -23.90 37.03 -33.48
N GLU A 940 -22.70 36.42 -33.54
CA GLU A 940 -21.62 36.81 -34.47
C GLU A 940 -20.56 35.68 -34.55
N GLY A 941 -20.27 35.16 -35.75
CA GLY A 941 -19.23 34.13 -35.98
C GLY A 941 -19.53 33.10 -37.09
N GLN A 942 -18.48 32.50 -37.65
CA GLN A 942 -18.56 31.40 -38.64
C GLN A 942 -18.40 30.03 -37.97
N ILE A 943 -19.13 29.02 -38.46
CA ILE A 943 -18.91 27.60 -38.13
C ILE A 943 -18.60 26.81 -39.41
N ASP A 944 -17.48 26.09 -39.40
CA ASP A 944 -17.17 25.05 -40.39
C ASP A 944 -17.48 23.66 -39.79
N ILE A 945 -18.47 22.96 -40.34
CA ILE A 945 -18.82 21.59 -39.91
C ILE A 945 -18.20 20.56 -40.85
N VAL A 946 -17.04 20.01 -40.47
CA VAL A 946 -16.37 18.92 -41.20
C VAL A 946 -16.45 17.61 -40.39
N LYS A 947 -16.98 16.55 -41.00
CA LYS A 947 -17.05 15.21 -40.40
C LYS A 947 -16.30 14.18 -41.24
N SER A 948 -15.11 13.78 -40.79
CA SER A 948 -14.30 12.75 -41.45
C SER A 948 -14.56 11.36 -40.86
N LYS A 949 -14.88 10.39 -41.73
CA LYS A 949 -14.59 8.96 -41.54
C LYS A 949 -14.62 8.23 -42.87
N ASP A 950 -13.94 7.08 -42.92
CA ASP A 950 -13.45 6.49 -44.17
C ASP A 950 -14.51 5.85 -45.09
N ARG A 951 -14.13 5.76 -46.37
CA ARG A 951 -14.76 5.03 -47.49
C ARG A 951 -15.99 5.67 -48.14
N GLY A 952 -15.72 6.36 -49.26
CA GLY A 952 -16.34 5.99 -50.53
C GLY A 952 -17.53 6.82 -51.04
N SER A 953 -18.24 7.56 -50.20
CA SER A 953 -19.36 8.41 -50.64
C SER A 953 -19.49 9.67 -49.78
N LYS A 954 -19.61 10.85 -50.43
CA LYS A 954 -19.80 12.13 -49.75
C LYS A 954 -21.27 12.31 -49.40
N GLN A 955 -21.61 12.44 -48.11
CA GLN A 955 -22.93 12.84 -47.65
C GLN A 955 -22.82 13.77 -46.44
N GLY A 956 -23.23 15.03 -46.65
CA GLY A 956 -23.63 15.99 -45.63
C GLY A 956 -25.00 16.54 -46.01
N LEU A 957 -25.83 16.88 -45.01
CA LEU A 957 -27.23 17.31 -45.15
C LEU A 957 -28.00 16.56 -46.25
N ASN A 958 -28.38 15.31 -45.98
CA ASN A 958 -29.06 14.45 -46.95
C ASN A 958 -30.46 14.97 -47.32
N PHE A 959 -30.55 15.67 -48.45
CA PHE A 959 -31.78 15.72 -49.25
C PHE A 959 -32.06 14.33 -49.80
N TYR A 960 -33.21 13.74 -49.45
CA TYR A 960 -33.56 12.40 -49.88
C TYR A 960 -33.84 12.35 -51.39
N MET A 961 -33.00 11.64 -52.13
CA MET A 961 -33.32 11.18 -53.49
C MET A 961 -33.81 9.74 -53.43
N THR A 962 -35.11 9.53 -53.68
CA THR A 962 -35.70 8.23 -53.99
C THR A 962 -36.70 8.39 -55.13
N ASP A 963 -36.27 7.91 -56.30
CA ASP A 963 -37.05 7.43 -57.43
C ASP A 963 -38.23 8.26 -57.96
N ASN A 964 -37.88 9.04 -59.00
CA ASN A 964 -38.56 8.95 -60.30
C ASN A 964 -39.88 9.73 -60.52
N ARG A 965 -40.04 10.94 -59.94
CA ARG A 965 -40.91 12.00 -60.53
C ARG A 965 -40.24 13.38 -60.48
N LEU A 966 -40.43 14.17 -61.53
CA LEU A 966 -39.72 15.43 -61.80
C LEU A 966 -40.58 16.68 -61.53
N THR A 967 -40.53 17.21 -60.31
CA THR A 967 -40.82 18.63 -60.00
C THR A 967 -40.13 19.01 -58.68
N PRO A 968 -39.07 19.83 -58.68
CA PRO A 968 -38.46 20.33 -57.45
C PRO A 968 -39.28 21.49 -56.89
N SER A 969 -39.72 21.39 -55.64
CA SER A 969 -40.32 22.51 -54.89
C SER A 969 -39.63 22.67 -53.55
N ALA A 970 -38.68 23.61 -53.47
CA ALA A 970 -38.11 24.08 -52.21
C ALA A 970 -38.83 25.39 -51.83
N SER A 971 -39.68 25.35 -50.80
CA SER A 971 -40.43 26.53 -50.34
C SER A 971 -39.59 27.35 -49.36
N MET A 972 -39.05 28.49 -49.83
CA MET A 972 -38.58 29.56 -48.95
C MET A 972 -39.72 30.55 -48.74
N THR A 973 -40.34 30.53 -47.57
CA THR A 973 -41.43 31.46 -47.22
C THR A 973 -40.84 32.78 -46.73
N ALA A 974 -40.62 33.71 -47.65
CA ALA A 974 -40.41 35.12 -47.31
C ALA A 974 -41.79 35.78 -47.16
N THR A 975 -42.08 36.32 -45.98
CA THR A 975 -43.27 37.14 -45.75
C THR A 975 -42.96 38.60 -46.08
N GLU A 976 -43.80 39.20 -46.93
CA GLU A 976 -43.88 40.63 -47.27
C GLU A 976 -42.84 41.15 -48.30
N ASP A 977 -43.24 41.00 -49.56
CA ASP A 977 -43.09 41.95 -50.68
C ASP A 977 -41.72 42.29 -51.31
N SER A 978 -40.59 41.71 -50.88
CA SER A 978 -39.39 41.73 -51.74
C SER A 978 -38.37 40.60 -51.52
N ILE A 979 -37.59 40.30 -52.57
CA ILE A 979 -36.34 39.54 -52.47
C ILE A 979 -35.22 40.40 -53.06
N LEU A 980 -34.38 40.97 -52.18
CA LEU A 980 -33.31 41.90 -52.57
C LEU A 980 -32.02 41.15 -52.96
N PHE A 981 -31.79 40.98 -54.26
CA PHE A 981 -30.57 40.36 -54.79
C PHE A 981 -29.41 41.37 -54.90
N SER A 982 -28.77 41.70 -53.77
CA SER A 982 -27.58 42.57 -53.72
C SER A 982 -26.30 41.85 -54.20
N ALA A 983 -26.25 41.45 -55.46
CA ALA A 983 -25.12 40.77 -56.08
C ALA A 983 -24.89 41.24 -57.53
N GLY A 984 -23.63 41.53 -57.89
CA GLY A 984 -23.27 42.20 -59.16
C GLY A 984 -23.54 41.42 -60.46
N SER A 985 -24.02 40.17 -60.38
CA SER A 985 -24.57 39.44 -61.53
C SER A 985 -25.42 38.26 -61.06
N PHE A 986 -26.59 38.06 -61.67
CA PHE A 986 -27.42 36.87 -61.48
C PHE A 986 -27.67 36.22 -62.85
N TRP A 987 -27.60 34.88 -62.93
CA TRP A 987 -27.69 34.14 -64.18
C TRP A 987 -28.87 33.15 -64.14
N PHE A 988 -29.81 33.32 -65.08
CA PHE A 988 -30.89 32.36 -65.32
C PHE A 988 -30.50 31.45 -66.49
N ASN A 989 -30.59 30.12 -66.32
CA ASN A 989 -30.26 29.14 -67.35
C ASN A 989 -31.35 28.97 -68.44
N ASN A 990 -32.38 29.81 -68.45
CA ASN A 990 -33.51 29.73 -69.38
C ASN A 990 -34.26 31.08 -69.47
N ASN A 991 -35.23 31.16 -70.37
CA ASN A 991 -36.05 32.36 -70.61
C ASN A 991 -36.70 32.91 -69.34
N ILE A 992 -36.69 34.24 -69.21
CA ILE A 992 -37.61 34.97 -68.33
C ILE A 992 -38.89 35.20 -69.14
N CYS A 993 -40.01 34.66 -68.67
CA CYS A 993 -41.33 34.85 -69.27
C CYS A 993 -42.26 35.53 -68.26
N PHE A 994 -43.04 36.50 -68.72
CA PHE A 994 -44.15 37.06 -67.95
C PHE A 994 -45.39 36.16 -68.03
N SER A 995 -46.31 36.32 -67.08
CA SER A 995 -47.49 35.46 -66.98
C SER A 995 -48.45 35.72 -68.16
N PRO A 996 -48.86 34.69 -68.94
CA PRO A 996 -49.60 34.89 -70.19
C PRO A 996 -51.03 35.43 -69.99
N ASP A 997 -51.52 35.41 -68.75
CA ASP A 997 -52.80 35.97 -68.30
C ASP A 997 -52.74 37.48 -67.97
N LYS A 998 -51.56 38.12 -68.06
CA LYS A 998 -51.39 39.56 -67.77
C LYS A 998 -50.51 40.24 -68.81
N HIS A 999 -50.97 41.39 -69.30
CA HIS A 999 -50.11 42.34 -69.99
C HIS A 999 -49.15 42.94 -68.95
N CYS A 1000 -47.86 42.58 -69.06
CA CYS A 1000 -46.80 43.06 -68.16
C CYS A 1000 -45.75 43.79 -68.99
N ASP A 1001 -45.58 45.08 -68.71
CA ASP A 1001 -44.56 45.91 -69.35
C ASP A 1001 -43.16 45.61 -68.79
N PHE A 1002 -42.15 45.64 -69.65
CA PHE A 1002 -40.76 45.54 -69.21
C PHE A 1002 -40.25 46.93 -68.86
N ALA A 1003 -40.45 47.29 -67.58
CA ALA A 1003 -40.25 48.61 -66.97
C ALA A 1003 -41.37 49.65 -67.27
N SER A 1004 -41.29 50.82 -66.61
CA SER A 1004 -42.37 51.81 -66.55
C SER A 1004 -41.91 53.24 -66.92
N ALA A 1005 -42.81 54.23 -66.77
CA ALA A 1005 -42.44 55.63 -66.86
C ALA A 1005 -41.48 56.04 -65.72
N ASP A 1006 -41.79 55.64 -64.49
CA ASP A 1006 -41.12 56.06 -63.25
C ASP A 1006 -39.80 55.33 -62.99
N SER A 1007 -39.52 54.25 -63.72
CA SER A 1007 -38.28 53.47 -63.60
C SER A 1007 -37.83 52.92 -64.95
N PRO A 1008 -37.41 53.78 -65.89
CA PRO A 1008 -37.01 53.37 -67.23
C PRO A 1008 -35.67 52.61 -67.21
N ILE A 1009 -35.53 51.60 -68.09
CA ILE A 1009 -34.28 50.89 -68.30
C ILE A 1009 -33.32 51.76 -69.13
N GLU A 1010 -32.09 51.97 -68.65
CA GLU A 1010 -31.07 52.77 -69.36
C GLU A 1010 -30.66 52.15 -70.70
N ASN A 1011 -30.52 50.82 -70.77
CA ASN A 1011 -30.11 50.12 -71.98
C ASN A 1011 -30.49 48.62 -71.94
N ILE A 1012 -30.71 48.00 -73.10
CA ILE A 1012 -31.07 46.58 -73.26
C ILE A 1012 -30.03 45.89 -74.17
N PHE A 1013 -29.26 44.96 -73.60
CA PHE A 1013 -28.24 44.21 -74.32
C PHE A 1013 -28.79 42.86 -74.82
N VAL A 1014 -29.16 42.80 -76.10
CA VAL A 1014 -29.67 41.59 -76.77
C VAL A 1014 -28.73 41.13 -77.90
N ARG A 1015 -28.64 39.81 -78.11
CA ARG A 1015 -27.83 39.20 -79.18
C ARG A 1015 -28.49 39.26 -80.56
N ASN A 1016 -29.82 39.18 -80.58
CA ASN A 1016 -30.66 39.27 -81.77
C ASN A 1016 -31.54 40.52 -81.66
N ALA A 1017 -32.03 41.05 -82.77
CA ALA A 1017 -33.02 42.13 -82.75
C ALA A 1017 -34.31 41.72 -82.02
N ILE A 1018 -34.98 42.70 -81.41
CA ILE A 1018 -36.30 42.50 -80.80
C ILE A 1018 -37.32 42.22 -81.91
N SER A 1019 -38.17 41.20 -81.72
CA SER A 1019 -39.10 40.72 -82.75
C SER A 1019 -40.56 41.04 -82.39
N THR A 1020 -41.17 41.98 -83.10
CA THR A 1020 -42.60 42.31 -82.99
C THR A 1020 -43.45 41.31 -83.78
N VAL A 1021 -44.60 40.89 -83.22
CA VAL A 1021 -45.52 39.92 -83.86
C VAL A 1021 -46.43 40.63 -84.88
N ALA A 1022 -45.94 40.80 -86.11
CA ALA A 1022 -46.66 41.44 -87.21
C ALA A 1022 -47.43 40.43 -88.10
N ASP A 1023 -48.26 39.57 -87.51
CA ASP A 1023 -49.10 38.63 -88.28
C ASP A 1023 -50.35 39.34 -88.84
N LYS A 1024 -50.60 39.18 -90.14
CA LYS A 1024 -51.81 39.64 -90.84
C LYS A 1024 -53.11 39.13 -90.18
N ASN A 1025 -53.10 37.95 -89.57
CA ASN A 1025 -54.26 37.43 -88.84
C ASN A 1025 -54.66 38.30 -87.63
N ASN A 1026 -53.70 39.05 -87.07
CA ASN A 1026 -53.88 39.92 -85.90
C ASN A 1026 -53.96 41.42 -86.27
N ILE A 1027 -53.77 41.77 -87.55
CA ILE A 1027 -53.77 43.17 -88.06
C ILE A 1027 -54.91 43.32 -89.09
N PRO A 1028 -56.15 43.64 -88.63
CA PRO A 1028 -57.34 43.60 -89.47
C PRO A 1028 -57.48 44.77 -90.45
N ILE A 1029 -56.76 45.88 -90.22
CA ILE A 1029 -56.81 47.09 -91.06
C ILE A 1029 -55.41 47.34 -91.63
N ILE A 1030 -55.30 47.31 -92.97
CA ILE A 1030 -54.05 47.54 -93.69
C ILE A 1030 -54.34 48.56 -94.81
N ARG A 1031 -53.58 49.65 -94.83
CA ARG A 1031 -53.64 50.71 -95.86
C ARG A 1031 -52.24 51.22 -96.19
N ASN A 1032 -52.08 51.85 -97.35
CA ASN A 1032 -50.91 52.69 -97.62
C ASN A 1032 -50.94 53.92 -96.69
N VAL A 1033 -49.78 54.42 -96.28
CA VAL A 1033 -49.68 55.72 -95.59
C VAL A 1033 -50.10 56.83 -96.57
N PRO A 1034 -51.02 57.73 -96.19
CA PRO A 1034 -51.46 58.85 -97.02
C PRO A 1034 -50.33 59.82 -97.38
N ASP A 1035 -50.41 60.42 -98.58
CA ASP A 1035 -49.40 61.36 -99.05
C ASP A 1035 -49.25 62.60 -98.15
N ASN A 1036 -50.34 63.11 -97.55
CA ASN A 1036 -50.29 64.26 -96.65
C ASN A 1036 -49.48 63.97 -95.37
N ILE A 1037 -49.58 62.76 -94.82
CA ILE A 1037 -48.78 62.32 -93.65
C ILE A 1037 -47.30 62.27 -94.00
N LEU A 1038 -46.95 61.78 -95.19
CA LEU A 1038 -45.58 61.79 -95.68
C LEU A 1038 -45.09 63.21 -96.01
N ASP A 1039 -45.94 64.11 -96.49
CA ASP A 1039 -45.57 65.51 -96.71
C ASP A 1039 -45.35 66.27 -95.39
N ILE A 1040 -46.14 65.98 -94.34
CA ILE A 1040 -45.89 66.47 -92.96
C ILE A 1040 -44.56 65.93 -92.44
N TRP A 1041 -44.34 64.61 -92.51
CA TRP A 1041 -43.11 63.98 -92.05
C TRP A 1041 -41.87 64.59 -92.71
N GLY A 1042 -41.95 64.88 -94.01
CA GLY A 1042 -40.90 65.55 -94.78
C GLY A 1042 -40.57 67.00 -94.38
N THR A 1043 -41.29 67.62 -93.45
CA THR A 1043 -40.93 68.91 -92.84
C THR A 1043 -40.06 68.75 -91.59
N ILE A 1044 -40.03 67.56 -91.01
CA ILE A 1044 -39.27 67.21 -89.81
C ILE A 1044 -37.85 66.84 -90.26
N SER A 1045 -36.86 66.92 -89.37
CA SER A 1045 -35.51 66.43 -89.65
C SER A 1045 -34.89 65.85 -88.40
N ALA A 1046 -34.29 64.66 -88.51
CA ALA A 1046 -33.50 64.06 -87.44
C ALA A 1046 -32.41 65.03 -86.95
N LYS A 1047 -32.20 65.07 -85.63
CA LYS A 1047 -31.24 65.95 -84.97
C LYS A 1047 -30.09 65.11 -84.39
N ALA A 1048 -28.89 65.68 -84.40
CA ALA A 1048 -27.85 65.26 -83.48
C ALA A 1048 -28.03 66.01 -82.16
N TYR A 1049 -28.07 65.29 -81.03
CA TYR A 1049 -28.26 65.86 -79.70
C TYR A 1049 -27.41 65.10 -78.66
N LYS A 1050 -27.30 65.69 -77.47
CA LYS A 1050 -26.64 65.08 -76.30
C LYS A 1050 -27.60 65.16 -75.12
N TYR A 1051 -27.59 64.15 -74.26
CA TYR A 1051 -28.38 64.18 -73.02
C TYR A 1051 -27.73 65.11 -71.98
N ASP A 1052 -28.55 65.94 -71.35
CA ASP A 1052 -28.12 66.91 -70.35
C ASP A 1052 -27.53 66.24 -69.10
N TRP A 1053 -28.05 65.09 -68.69
CA TRP A 1053 -27.49 64.27 -67.61
C TRP A 1053 -26.11 63.70 -67.99
N ALA A 1054 -25.90 63.35 -69.26
CA ALA A 1054 -24.61 62.85 -69.75
C ALA A 1054 -23.57 63.98 -69.78
N ILE A 1055 -23.96 65.19 -70.24
CA ILE A 1055 -23.14 66.40 -70.15
C ILE A 1055 -22.81 66.71 -68.69
N ARG A 1056 -23.80 66.70 -67.78
CA ARG A 1056 -23.60 66.98 -66.35
C ARG A 1056 -22.71 65.95 -65.65
N GLN A 1057 -22.73 64.68 -66.06
CA GLN A 1057 -21.92 63.62 -65.47
C GLN A 1057 -20.49 63.54 -66.03
N LYS A 1058 -20.29 63.82 -67.32
CA LYS A 1058 -19.05 63.51 -68.06
C LYS A 1058 -18.34 64.74 -68.64
N GLY A 1059 -18.99 65.91 -68.66
CA GLY A 1059 -18.58 67.07 -69.44
C GLY A 1059 -19.10 66.99 -70.88
N ASP A 1060 -19.26 68.13 -71.54
CA ASP A 1060 -19.80 68.19 -72.91
C ASP A 1060 -18.93 67.40 -73.91
N ASP A 1061 -17.61 67.60 -73.89
CA ASP A 1061 -16.66 66.94 -74.79
C ASP A 1061 -16.71 65.40 -74.75
N MET A 1062 -17.05 64.83 -73.59
CA MET A 1062 -17.12 63.38 -73.35
C MET A 1062 -18.55 62.83 -73.43
N ALA A 1063 -19.56 63.70 -73.43
CA ALA A 1063 -20.95 63.32 -73.64
C ALA A 1063 -21.16 62.96 -75.12
N ARG A 1064 -21.60 61.72 -75.36
CA ARG A 1064 -21.75 61.16 -76.71
C ARG A 1064 -22.87 61.88 -77.46
N TRP A 1065 -22.65 62.14 -78.76
CA TRP A 1065 -23.72 62.50 -79.68
C TRP A 1065 -24.64 61.29 -79.92
N HIS A 1066 -25.93 61.52 -79.75
CA HIS A 1066 -27.01 60.64 -80.20
C HIS A 1066 -27.66 61.28 -81.44
N VAL A 1067 -28.23 60.46 -82.31
CA VAL A 1067 -28.95 60.93 -83.51
C VAL A 1067 -30.33 60.27 -83.52
N GLY A 1068 -31.37 61.08 -83.73
CA GLY A 1068 -32.75 60.62 -83.71
C GLY A 1068 -33.74 61.76 -83.91
N TRP A 1069 -35.00 61.53 -83.54
CA TRP A 1069 -36.09 62.49 -83.67
C TRP A 1069 -36.42 63.10 -82.31
N ILE A 1070 -36.80 64.38 -82.30
CA ILE A 1070 -37.30 65.06 -81.10
C ILE A 1070 -38.83 64.91 -81.09
N ALA A 1071 -39.40 64.37 -80.02
CA ALA A 1071 -40.83 64.08 -79.97
C ALA A 1071 -41.69 65.34 -80.17
N GLN A 1072 -41.27 66.46 -79.57
CA GLN A 1072 -41.94 67.75 -79.71
C GLN A 1072 -41.92 68.25 -81.16
N ASP A 1073 -40.81 68.12 -81.90
CA ASP A 1073 -40.75 68.49 -83.33
C ASP A 1073 -41.80 67.72 -84.17
N ILE A 1074 -42.03 66.45 -83.86
CA ILE A 1074 -43.05 65.61 -84.51
C ILE A 1074 -44.47 66.08 -84.13
N VAL A 1075 -44.75 66.24 -82.82
CA VAL A 1075 -46.06 66.71 -82.32
C VAL A 1075 -46.41 68.06 -82.94
N ASP A 1076 -45.48 69.01 -82.95
CA ASP A 1076 -45.64 70.33 -83.53
C ASP A 1076 -45.92 70.29 -85.03
N ALA A 1077 -45.22 69.43 -85.79
CA ALA A 1077 -45.38 69.33 -87.25
C ALA A 1077 -46.76 68.76 -87.63
N PHE A 1078 -47.20 67.70 -86.95
CA PHE A 1078 -48.53 67.12 -87.16
C PHE A 1078 -49.64 68.09 -86.74
N ALA A 1079 -49.52 68.70 -85.55
CA ALA A 1079 -50.52 69.66 -85.05
C ALA A 1079 -50.66 70.90 -85.96
N LYS A 1080 -49.57 71.41 -86.53
CA LYS A 1080 -49.61 72.52 -87.52
C LYS A 1080 -50.34 72.17 -88.81
N ALA A 1081 -50.45 70.88 -89.14
CA ALA A 1081 -51.21 70.39 -90.29
C ALA A 1081 -52.63 69.89 -89.94
N GLY A 1082 -53.02 69.94 -88.66
CA GLY A 1082 -54.32 69.44 -88.18
C GLY A 1082 -54.41 67.93 -87.98
N GLU A 1083 -53.27 67.24 -87.97
CA GLU A 1083 -53.14 65.79 -87.75
C GLU A 1083 -52.59 65.50 -86.34
N ASN A 1084 -52.74 64.26 -85.86
CA ASN A 1084 -52.25 63.85 -84.52
C ASN A 1084 -51.14 62.80 -84.62
N ALA A 1085 -49.95 63.11 -84.11
CA ALA A 1085 -48.78 62.23 -84.17
C ALA A 1085 -48.91 60.94 -83.33
N SER A 1086 -49.73 60.93 -82.27
CA SER A 1086 -49.90 59.73 -81.42
C SER A 1086 -50.78 58.65 -82.06
N GLU A 1087 -51.70 59.02 -82.96
CA GLU A 1087 -52.54 58.07 -83.72
C GLU A 1087 -51.73 57.24 -84.73
N TRP A 1088 -50.53 57.71 -85.09
CA TRP A 1088 -49.57 57.00 -85.93
C TRP A 1088 -48.50 56.24 -85.12
N ALA A 1089 -48.65 56.17 -83.79
CA ALA A 1089 -47.70 55.56 -82.85
C ALA A 1089 -46.25 56.07 -83.00
N LEU A 1090 -46.04 57.30 -83.49
CA LEU A 1090 -44.71 57.91 -83.63
C LEU A 1090 -44.17 58.42 -82.29
N VAL A 1091 -45.07 58.83 -81.40
CA VAL A 1091 -44.77 59.45 -80.10
C VAL A 1091 -45.76 58.97 -79.03
N VAL A 1092 -45.30 58.91 -77.79
CA VAL A 1092 -46.10 58.59 -76.60
C VAL A 1092 -45.84 59.67 -75.53
N TYR A 1093 -46.88 60.06 -74.80
CA TYR A 1093 -46.80 60.98 -73.67
C TYR A 1093 -47.09 60.21 -72.38
N ASN A 1094 -46.17 60.29 -71.42
CA ASN A 1094 -46.28 59.66 -70.11
C ASN A 1094 -46.28 60.73 -69.01
N GLU A 1095 -47.07 60.53 -67.95
CA GLU A 1095 -47.05 61.35 -66.73
C GLU A 1095 -46.76 60.46 -65.52
N SER A 1096 -45.74 60.81 -64.72
CA SER A 1096 -45.42 60.10 -63.47
C SER A 1096 -46.24 60.66 -62.30
N SER A 1097 -46.68 59.80 -61.38
CA SER A 1097 -47.18 60.22 -60.06
C SER A 1097 -46.09 60.13 -59.00
N SER A 1098 -46.08 61.01 -58.00
CA SER A 1098 -44.95 61.12 -57.05
C SER A 1098 -44.81 59.94 -56.09
N ILE A 1099 -43.98 58.95 -56.45
CA ILE A 1099 -43.64 57.81 -55.59
C ILE A 1099 -42.72 58.26 -54.43
N ASN A 1100 -43.23 58.23 -53.21
CA ASN A 1100 -42.43 58.40 -51.99
C ASN A 1100 -41.67 57.09 -51.68
N THR A 1101 -40.48 56.91 -52.26
CA THR A 1101 -39.58 55.80 -51.87
C THR A 1101 -38.97 56.05 -50.49
N PRO A 1102 -39.19 55.20 -49.48
CA PRO A 1102 -38.58 55.36 -48.17
C PRO A 1102 -37.10 54.97 -48.20
N LEU A 1103 -36.21 55.95 -48.11
CA LEU A 1103 -34.78 55.70 -47.83
C LEU A 1103 -34.59 55.31 -46.37
N LEU A 1104 -33.72 54.32 -46.11
CA LEU A 1104 -33.35 53.91 -44.75
C LEU A 1104 -32.62 55.07 -44.03
N THR A 1105 -33.28 55.72 -43.08
CA THR A 1105 -32.68 56.80 -42.29
C THR A 1105 -31.79 56.23 -41.18
N SER A 1106 -30.48 56.35 -41.37
CA SER A 1106 -29.56 56.45 -40.22
C SER A 1106 -29.90 57.72 -39.41
N PRO A 1107 -29.75 57.76 -38.06
CA PRO A 1107 -30.48 58.71 -37.22
C PRO A 1107 -30.19 60.21 -37.35
N GLU A 1108 -29.18 60.65 -38.12
CA GLU A 1108 -28.69 62.04 -38.07
C GLU A 1108 -28.96 62.93 -39.31
N TYR A 1109 -29.36 62.39 -40.47
CA TYR A 1109 -29.61 63.22 -41.67
C TYR A 1109 -30.80 62.74 -42.53
N THR A 1110 -31.89 63.53 -42.55
CA THR A 1110 -33.03 63.36 -43.45
C THR A 1110 -32.84 64.12 -44.77
N LEU A 1111 -32.33 63.43 -45.79
CA LEU A 1111 -32.35 63.92 -47.18
C LEU A 1111 -33.56 63.34 -47.95
N GLN A 1112 -34.70 64.04 -47.89
CA GLN A 1112 -35.84 63.75 -48.75
C GLN A 1112 -35.57 64.24 -50.18
N ASN A 1113 -35.03 63.37 -51.03
CA ASN A 1113 -35.15 63.54 -52.47
C ASN A 1113 -36.59 63.20 -52.89
N LYS A 1114 -37.47 64.21 -52.97
CA LYS A 1114 -38.71 64.07 -53.72
C LYS A 1114 -38.36 63.82 -55.19
N LEU A 1115 -38.71 62.64 -55.71
CA LEU A 1115 -38.91 62.48 -57.14
C LEU A 1115 -40.00 63.47 -57.54
N LYS A 1116 -39.64 64.41 -58.41
CA LYS A 1116 -40.55 65.43 -58.92
C LYS A 1116 -41.51 64.78 -59.89
N GLU A 1117 -42.77 65.21 -59.90
CA GLU A 1117 -43.69 64.82 -60.97
C GLU A 1117 -43.13 65.31 -62.31
N THR A 1118 -42.90 64.36 -63.21
CA THR A 1118 -42.35 64.56 -64.55
C THR A 1118 -43.32 63.96 -65.58
N SER A 1119 -43.81 64.80 -66.47
CA SER A 1119 -44.36 64.32 -67.73
C SER A 1119 -43.32 64.47 -68.84
N GLU A 1120 -43.29 63.50 -69.76
CA GLU A 1120 -42.35 63.49 -70.87
C GLU A 1120 -42.93 62.86 -72.13
N TRP A 1121 -42.45 63.34 -73.27
CA TRP A 1121 -42.74 62.77 -74.59
C TRP A 1121 -41.59 61.85 -75.01
N ARG A 1122 -41.91 60.60 -75.33
CA ARG A 1122 -40.97 59.59 -75.86
C ARG A 1122 -41.28 59.35 -77.35
N VAL A 1123 -40.24 59.12 -78.17
CA VAL A 1123 -40.39 58.69 -79.57
C VAL A 1123 -40.40 57.16 -79.65
N ILE A 1124 -41.22 56.59 -80.54
CA ILE A 1124 -41.12 55.18 -80.93
C ILE A 1124 -40.25 55.13 -82.20
N LEU A 1125 -38.97 54.83 -82.00
CA LEU A 1125 -37.95 55.04 -83.02
C LEU A 1125 -38.12 54.15 -84.25
N ASP A 1126 -38.59 52.91 -84.09
CA ASP A 1126 -38.79 51.99 -85.21
C ASP A 1126 -39.91 52.44 -86.15
N GLU A 1127 -41.04 52.94 -85.61
CA GLU A 1127 -42.14 53.52 -86.41
C GLU A 1127 -41.70 54.84 -87.08
N CYS A 1128 -40.93 55.67 -86.39
CA CYS A 1128 -40.31 56.86 -86.98
C CYS A 1128 -39.38 56.50 -88.16
N ASN A 1129 -38.58 55.45 -88.02
CA ASN A 1129 -37.69 54.95 -89.08
C ASN A 1129 -38.48 54.35 -90.25
N ALA A 1130 -39.59 53.65 -89.97
CA ALA A 1130 -40.49 53.13 -91.00
C ALA A 1130 -41.15 54.28 -91.80
N MET A 1131 -41.60 55.33 -91.11
CA MET A 1131 -42.19 56.54 -91.72
C MET A 1131 -41.16 57.26 -92.61
N GLU A 1132 -39.93 57.44 -92.13
CA GLU A 1132 -38.82 58.02 -92.90
C GLU A 1132 -38.48 57.19 -94.15
N LEU A 1133 -38.41 55.86 -94.03
CA LEU A 1133 -38.16 54.98 -95.18
C LEU A 1133 -39.28 55.06 -96.23
N LEU A 1134 -40.55 55.21 -95.80
CA LEU A 1134 -41.67 55.42 -96.72
C LEU A 1134 -41.61 56.80 -97.38
N TYR A 1135 -41.25 57.85 -96.64
CA TYR A 1135 -41.03 59.19 -97.18
C TYR A 1135 -39.90 59.20 -98.23
N GLN A 1136 -38.73 58.66 -97.88
CA GLN A 1136 -37.58 58.56 -98.80
C GLN A 1136 -37.92 57.73 -100.04
N ARG A 1137 -38.59 56.58 -99.87
CA ARG A 1137 -39.03 55.74 -101.00
C ARG A 1137 -39.99 56.49 -101.93
N ARG A 1138 -40.86 57.35 -101.40
CA ARG A 1138 -41.73 58.22 -102.20
C ARG A 1138 -40.94 59.31 -102.92
N GLN A 1139 -39.98 59.98 -102.27
CA GLN A 1139 -39.16 60.99 -102.94
C GLN A 1139 -38.26 60.38 -104.01
N LEU A 1140 -37.66 59.22 -103.76
CA LEU A 1140 -36.91 58.45 -104.77
C LEU A 1140 -37.82 58.05 -105.95
N LYS A 1141 -39.08 57.66 -105.69
CA LYS A 1141 -40.05 57.40 -106.74
C LYS A 1141 -40.33 58.66 -107.57
N ARG A 1142 -40.68 59.79 -106.92
CA ARG A 1142 -40.90 61.08 -107.59
C ARG A 1142 -39.68 61.52 -108.40
N LEU A 1143 -38.46 61.26 -107.91
CA LEU A 1143 -37.20 61.53 -108.62
C LEU A 1143 -37.05 60.62 -109.86
N SER A 1144 -37.39 59.34 -109.77
CA SER A 1144 -37.41 58.39 -110.90
C SER A 1144 -38.56 58.60 -111.89
N GLU A 1145 -39.50 59.50 -111.59
CA GLU A 1145 -40.55 59.99 -112.49
C GLU A 1145 -40.17 61.37 -113.09
N LEU A 1146 -39.01 61.93 -112.71
CA LEU A 1146 -38.44 63.20 -113.17
C LEU A 1146 -37.09 63.04 -113.93
N LEU A 1147 -36.55 61.80 -113.98
CA LEU A 1147 -35.29 61.42 -114.61
C LEU A 1147 -35.54 60.48 -115.82
#